data_AF-A0A182JF13-F1
#
_entry.id   AF-A0A182JF13-F1
#
_cell.length_a   1.000
_cell.length_b   1.000
_cell.length_c   1.000
_cell.angle_alpha   90.00
_cell.angle_beta   90.00
_cell.angle_gamma   90.00
#
_symmetry.space_group_name_H-M   'P 1'
#
loop_
_entity.id
_entity.type
_entity.pdbx_description
1 polymer ?
#
loop_
_entity_poly.entity_id
_entity_poly.type
_entity_poly.pdbx_seq_one_letter_code
_entity_poly.pdbx_strand_id
1 'polypeptide(L)'
;MWDCIVLGCPFGSISAQRKNGSVPFHVFPHPSREPNRFQQWITIINNPKLHKMNPINVYKSMRICRTHFAANSYNGECKRLQPGAIPTMYLRPIALVQPMDSVGDELERVLREERKHQLKRHATDSSNGSDSSSESKRPRINLAMLSSDAEEADCCTGDKFVDRIIEFQEEYLEEDDYEDGSLASDSRLSSVCGGDYIMTSFSGLIQSELNTLKQVEILNEPPETLLNESSVSETYSHIPIEKGYELLVQEFASEASNGEEQYDVINETLGSATKNTNSSNLAHNEEETNAQGFTRAPLSEDFFQKCRTDFYDCPKNVLAQNVCTRIDPFDACLSRKSLENTQHVFTYKIENEGKPLTNQKSSGRCWLFAALNCIRIPFIKQYNLDEFEFSQAYLFYWDKIERANYFLNNVVDTAKRGETVDGRLVSFLLSDPTCDGGQWDMLVNLINKHGLMPKKCFPESYSCEASTRMNSVVKSKLREYAKDLRKLIDDGASDDEVKERIKQQMNEIYNIVGICLGIPPEKFTWEYYDKSKKYLTIGPIRPIDFYEKYVKPYFNVDDKVCLVTDPRSSNLYGRSYTVDCLGNVVGGRPVLYNNQPVELLLDLVTKALKFGEPVWFGCEVNKRFAGKQGIEDLDVHDFKLVFGVDIQTTMDKADRLLYGESMMTHAMVFTGVSVDPNSQKPTKFRVENSWGEDRGEKGYLIMTAEWFKEFVFEVVVDRSIVSQDVLDVFDLPPIVLPAWDPMGTLAK
;
A
#
# COMPACT_ATOMS: atom_id res chain seq x y z
N MET A 1 2.64 4.29 15.04
CA MET A 1 3.05 4.87 16.34
C MET A 1 1.92 4.60 17.32
N TRP A 2 2.19 4.24 18.57
CA TRP A 2 1.15 3.81 19.53
C TRP A 2 0.89 4.90 20.55
N ASP A 3 -0.36 5.12 20.96
CA ASP A 3 -0.72 6.05 22.04
C ASP A 3 -0.83 5.34 23.40
N CYS A 4 -0.46 6.03 24.49
CA CYS A 4 -0.62 5.52 25.85
C CYS A 4 -2.08 5.64 26.31
N ILE A 5 -2.68 4.53 26.76
CA ILE A 5 -4.09 4.52 27.18
C ILE A 5 -4.35 5.12 28.58
N VAL A 6 -3.32 5.48 29.35
CA VAL A 6 -3.51 6.11 30.67
C VAL A 6 -4.01 7.55 30.52
N LEU A 7 -5.11 7.89 31.20
CA LEU A 7 -5.80 9.17 31.05
C LEU A 7 -4.94 10.36 31.52
N GLY A 8 -4.63 11.26 30.60
CA GLY A 8 -3.76 12.42 30.85
C GLY A 8 -2.27 12.14 30.76
N CYS A 9 -1.87 10.96 30.27
CA CYS A 9 -0.47 10.69 29.95
C CYS A 9 0.04 11.63 28.83
N PRO A 10 1.23 12.26 28.97
CA PRO A 10 1.82 13.11 27.93
C PRO A 10 2.27 12.36 26.67
N PHE A 11 2.14 11.02 26.65
CA PHE A 11 2.32 10.17 25.47
C PHE A 11 0.99 9.56 24.97
N GLY A 12 -0.15 10.10 25.43
CA GLY A 12 -1.50 9.68 25.04
C GLY A 12 -2.02 10.28 23.72
N SER A 13 -1.22 11.10 23.04
CA SER A 13 -1.45 11.51 21.65
C SER A 13 -0.14 11.61 20.86
N ILE A 14 -0.19 11.22 19.59
CA ILE A 14 0.92 11.32 18.62
C ILE A 14 1.54 12.73 18.57
N SER A 15 0.72 13.77 18.76
CA SER A 15 1.18 15.17 18.81
C SER A 15 2.06 15.51 20.02
N ALA A 16 1.86 14.85 21.16
CA ALA A 16 2.61 15.09 22.39
C ALA A 16 3.90 14.25 22.46
N GLN A 17 3.92 13.07 21.81
CA GLN A 17 5.12 12.25 21.67
C GLN A 17 6.25 12.96 20.92
N ARG A 18 5.92 13.79 19.92
CA ARG A 18 6.91 14.58 19.16
C ARG A 18 7.61 15.66 20.00
N LYS A 19 7.04 16.11 21.11
CA LYS A 19 7.64 17.11 22.02
C LYS A 19 8.47 16.51 23.15
N ASN A 20 8.18 15.28 23.56
CA ASN A 20 8.71 14.67 24.79
C ASN A 20 9.68 13.50 24.55
N GLY A 21 10.10 13.27 23.30
CA GLY A 21 10.99 12.17 22.93
C GLY A 21 10.29 10.81 22.77
N SER A 22 11.02 9.84 22.22
CA SER A 22 10.50 8.49 21.97
C SER A 22 10.48 7.65 23.25
N VAL A 23 9.29 7.18 23.65
CA VAL A 23 9.12 6.31 24.83
C VAL A 23 8.75 4.88 24.41
N PRO A 24 9.30 3.82 25.05
CA PRO A 24 8.86 2.45 24.82
C PRO A 24 7.43 2.20 25.27
N PHE A 25 6.75 1.29 24.57
CA PHE A 25 5.37 0.87 24.84
C PHE A 25 5.28 -0.62 25.16
N HIS A 26 4.37 -0.97 26.06
CA HIS A 26 4.07 -2.34 26.49
C HIS A 26 2.66 -2.75 26.07
N VAL A 27 2.53 -4.02 25.71
CA VAL A 27 1.26 -4.70 25.40
C VAL A 27 0.58 -5.10 26.72
N PHE A 28 -0.74 -5.18 26.74
CA PHE A 28 -1.48 -5.77 27.86
C PHE A 28 -1.13 -7.27 28.03
N PRO A 29 -1.34 -7.87 29.22
CA PRO A 29 -1.33 -9.33 29.38
C PRO A 29 -2.39 -9.99 28.48
N HIS A 30 -2.17 -11.23 28.05
CA HIS A 30 -3.14 -11.90 27.17
C HIS A 30 -4.37 -12.36 27.98
N PRO A 31 -5.60 -11.98 27.63
CA PRO A 31 -6.78 -12.16 28.48
C PRO A 31 -7.07 -13.62 28.84
N SER A 32 -6.84 -14.57 27.91
CA SER A 32 -7.05 -16.00 28.17
C SER A 32 -5.86 -16.73 28.81
N ARG A 33 -4.65 -16.12 28.86
CA ARG A 33 -3.43 -16.77 29.39
C ARG A 33 -3.01 -16.17 30.74
N GLU A 34 -3.26 -14.88 30.95
CA GLU A 34 -3.01 -14.15 32.20
C GLU A 34 -4.26 -13.34 32.64
N PRO A 35 -5.46 -13.97 32.78
CA PRO A 35 -6.72 -13.26 33.04
C PRO A 35 -6.68 -12.35 34.26
N ASN A 36 -6.10 -12.84 35.37
CA ASN A 36 -6.00 -12.07 36.62
C ASN A 36 -5.14 -10.80 36.46
N ARG A 37 -4.02 -10.91 35.74
CA ARG A 37 -3.10 -9.78 35.50
C ARG A 37 -3.69 -8.80 34.49
N PHE A 38 -4.37 -9.31 33.46
CA PHE A 38 -5.13 -8.49 32.52
C PHE A 38 -6.17 -7.65 33.27
N GLN A 39 -7.02 -8.29 34.10
CA GLN A 39 -8.05 -7.60 34.86
C GLN A 39 -7.47 -6.57 35.84
N GLN A 40 -6.36 -6.89 36.51
CA GLN A 40 -5.64 -5.91 37.36
C GLN A 40 -5.20 -4.68 36.56
N TRP A 41 -4.63 -4.84 35.37
CA TRP A 41 -4.24 -3.71 34.52
C TRP A 41 -5.45 -2.84 34.13
N ILE A 42 -6.57 -3.46 33.72
CA ILE A 42 -7.81 -2.73 33.38
C ILE A 42 -8.28 -1.88 34.57
N THR A 43 -8.43 -2.50 35.75
CA THR A 43 -8.91 -1.85 36.97
C THR A 43 -7.99 -0.71 37.42
N ILE A 44 -6.67 -0.92 37.39
CA ILE A 44 -5.69 0.08 37.87
C ILE A 44 -5.59 1.29 36.91
N ILE A 45 -5.73 1.07 35.61
CA ILE A 45 -5.72 2.16 34.61
C ILE A 45 -7.03 2.96 34.64
N ASN A 46 -8.13 2.31 35.01
CA ASN A 46 -9.47 2.90 35.17
C ASN A 46 -9.88 3.82 33.99
N ASN A 47 -9.65 3.36 32.76
CA ASN A 47 -10.06 4.09 31.55
C ASN A 47 -11.39 3.50 31.03
N PRO A 48 -12.49 4.26 30.99
CA PRO A 48 -13.80 3.78 30.53
C PRO A 48 -13.82 3.18 29.11
N LYS A 49 -12.85 3.51 28.25
CA LYS A 49 -12.71 2.88 26.92
C LYS A 49 -12.35 1.40 27.00
N LEU A 50 -11.56 1.00 28.00
CA LEU A 50 -11.09 -0.39 28.16
C LEU A 50 -12.24 -1.33 28.54
N HIS A 51 -13.17 -0.89 29.38
CA HIS A 51 -14.35 -1.65 29.78
C HIS A 51 -15.40 -1.82 28.66
N LYS A 52 -15.33 -1.00 27.61
CA LYS A 52 -16.24 -1.05 26.44
C LYS A 52 -15.68 -1.87 25.27
N MET A 53 -14.45 -2.38 25.38
CA MET A 53 -13.78 -3.14 24.34
C MET A 53 -13.76 -4.63 24.67
N ASN A 54 -13.86 -5.49 23.64
CA ASN A 54 -13.60 -6.91 23.80
C ASN A 54 -12.16 -7.12 24.34
N PRO A 55 -11.95 -7.97 25.37
CA PRO A 55 -10.63 -8.21 25.95
C PRO A 55 -9.52 -8.55 24.94
N ILE A 56 -9.81 -9.30 23.87
CA ILE A 56 -8.80 -9.62 22.85
C ILE A 56 -8.39 -8.41 22.01
N ASN A 57 -9.30 -7.44 21.83
CA ASN A 57 -9.02 -6.19 21.14
C ASN A 57 -8.22 -5.24 22.03
N VAL A 58 -8.43 -5.28 23.35
CA VAL A 58 -7.56 -4.56 24.30
C VAL A 58 -6.13 -5.06 24.21
N TYR A 59 -5.93 -6.38 24.24
CA TYR A 59 -4.62 -7.01 24.04
C TYR A 59 -3.97 -6.63 22.71
N LYS A 60 -4.69 -6.80 21.59
CA LYS A 60 -4.17 -6.54 20.25
C LYS A 60 -3.83 -5.06 20.03
N SER A 61 -4.67 -4.13 20.47
CA SER A 61 -4.64 -2.74 19.99
C SER A 61 -4.22 -1.69 21.01
N MET A 62 -4.28 -1.97 22.33
CA MET A 62 -4.03 -0.95 23.37
C MET A 62 -2.61 -1.09 23.94
N ARG A 63 -2.00 0.05 24.31
CA ARG A 63 -0.62 0.11 24.82
C ARG A 63 -0.50 1.05 26.02
N ILE A 64 0.51 0.79 26.84
CA ILE A 64 0.90 1.63 27.97
C ILE A 64 2.37 2.01 27.79
N CYS A 65 2.72 3.29 27.92
CA CYS A 65 4.12 3.70 27.85
C CYS A 65 4.89 3.35 29.13
N ARG A 66 6.22 3.27 29.01
CA ARG A 66 7.14 2.83 30.08
C ARG A 66 6.99 3.59 31.40
N THR A 67 6.64 4.87 31.36
CA THR A 67 6.62 5.76 32.54
C THR A 67 5.65 5.30 33.63
N HIS A 68 4.64 4.49 33.31
CA HIS A 68 3.64 4.04 34.28
C HIS A 68 4.07 2.83 35.13
N PHE A 69 5.29 2.31 34.95
CA PHE A 69 5.82 1.19 35.73
C PHE A 69 7.03 1.63 36.55
N ALA A 70 7.13 1.15 37.78
CA ALA A 70 8.27 1.42 38.65
C ALA A 70 9.56 0.74 38.13
N ALA A 71 10.74 1.25 38.53
CA ALA A 71 12.03 0.76 38.01
C ALA A 71 12.27 -0.74 38.26
N ASN A 72 11.77 -1.27 39.38
CA ASN A 72 11.83 -2.70 39.74
C ASN A 72 10.88 -3.60 38.91
N SER A 73 10.00 -3.03 38.08
CA SER A 73 9.09 -3.80 37.21
C SER A 73 9.77 -4.38 35.97
N TYR A 74 11.07 -4.12 35.79
CA TYR A 74 11.85 -4.46 34.61
C TYR A 74 12.92 -5.51 34.89
N ASN A 75 13.24 -6.35 33.91
CA ASN A 75 14.51 -7.07 33.92
C ASN A 75 15.64 -6.10 33.53
N GLY A 76 16.67 -6.01 34.37
CA GLY A 76 17.64 -4.90 34.34
C GLY A 76 18.29 -4.70 32.97
N GLU A 77 18.75 -5.78 32.36
CA GLU A 77 19.50 -5.75 31.09
C GLU A 77 18.60 -5.61 29.86
N CYS A 78 17.42 -6.26 29.85
CA CYS A 78 16.60 -6.42 28.65
C CYS A 78 15.41 -5.43 28.54
N LYS A 79 15.18 -4.57 29.54
CA LYS A 79 14.09 -3.55 29.56
C LYS A 79 12.67 -4.11 29.30
N ARG A 80 12.47 -5.43 29.44
CA ARG A 80 11.16 -6.10 29.37
C ARG A 80 10.50 -6.08 30.75
N LEU A 81 9.17 -6.07 30.78
CA LEU A 81 8.41 -6.17 32.03
C LEU A 81 8.56 -7.57 32.63
N GLN A 82 8.75 -7.64 33.95
CA GLN A 82 8.79 -8.88 34.70
C GLN A 82 7.42 -9.60 34.67
N PRO A 83 7.38 -10.93 34.83
CA PRO A 83 6.15 -11.65 35.16
C PRO A 83 5.52 -11.04 36.43
N GLY A 84 4.22 -10.73 36.38
CA GLY A 84 3.51 -10.06 37.48
C GLY A 84 3.68 -8.54 37.59
N ALA A 85 4.50 -7.88 36.77
CA ALA A 85 4.56 -6.41 36.75
C ALA A 85 3.19 -5.78 36.41
N ILE A 86 2.82 -4.73 37.14
CA ILE A 86 1.59 -3.95 37.01
C ILE A 86 1.92 -2.45 36.93
N PRO A 87 1.13 -1.62 36.22
CA PRO A 87 1.33 -0.18 36.22
C PRO A 87 0.98 0.39 37.60
N THR A 88 1.80 1.30 38.13
CA THR A 88 1.63 1.91 39.46
C THR A 88 1.99 3.40 39.50
N MET A 89 2.70 3.90 38.49
CA MET A 89 3.27 5.26 38.49
C MET A 89 2.43 6.21 37.63
N TYR A 90 2.32 7.47 38.06
CA TYR A 90 1.65 8.56 37.33
C TYR A 90 0.22 8.21 36.85
N LEU A 91 -0.51 7.46 37.66
CA LEU A 91 -1.94 7.18 37.48
C LEU A 91 -2.73 8.31 38.16
N ARG A 92 -3.89 8.69 37.62
CA ARG A 92 -4.76 9.67 38.29
C ARG A 92 -5.35 9.06 39.58
N PRO A 93 -5.51 9.84 40.66
CA PRO A 93 -6.29 9.42 41.81
C PRO A 93 -7.71 9.01 41.37
N ILE A 94 -8.22 7.93 41.95
CA ILE A 94 -9.61 7.48 41.73
C ILE A 94 -10.54 8.48 42.41
N ALA A 95 -10.96 9.50 41.66
CA ALA A 95 -12.09 10.33 42.05
C ALA A 95 -13.35 9.46 42.03
N LEU A 96 -14.09 9.46 43.14
CA LEU A 96 -15.30 8.67 43.36
C LEU A 96 -16.38 8.98 42.32
N VAL A 97 -16.44 8.17 41.26
CA VAL A 97 -17.64 7.99 40.44
C VAL A 97 -18.39 6.80 41.04
N GLN A 98 -19.59 7.04 41.58
CA GLN A 98 -20.40 5.98 42.19
C GLN A 98 -20.92 4.97 41.15
N PRO A 99 -21.30 3.75 41.55
CA PRO A 99 -21.60 2.66 40.62
C PRO A 99 -22.90 2.88 39.84
N MET A 100 -22.90 2.50 38.56
CA MET A 100 -24.13 2.13 37.87
C MET A 100 -24.36 0.62 38.05
N ASP A 101 -25.13 0.27 39.06
CA ASP A 101 -25.64 -1.09 39.24
C ASP A 101 -26.79 -1.35 38.24
N SER A 102 -26.49 -1.93 37.09
CA SER A 102 -27.50 -2.53 36.19
C SER A 102 -27.01 -3.50 35.12
N VAL A 103 -25.69 -3.81 35.04
CA VAL A 103 -25.11 -4.67 33.97
C VAL A 103 -24.34 -5.89 34.52
N GLY A 104 -24.69 -6.33 35.73
CA GLY A 104 -24.23 -7.61 36.30
C GLY A 104 -25.20 -8.76 36.03
N ASP A 105 -26.48 -8.55 36.36
CA ASP A 105 -27.52 -9.59 36.37
C ASP A 105 -27.83 -10.18 34.98
N GLU A 106 -27.72 -9.38 33.91
CA GLU A 106 -27.96 -9.83 32.53
C GLU A 106 -26.95 -10.94 32.14
N LEU A 107 -25.66 -10.71 32.40
CA LEU A 107 -24.59 -11.64 32.07
C LEU A 107 -24.63 -12.88 32.99
N GLU A 108 -24.90 -12.70 34.28
CA GLU A 108 -24.98 -13.83 35.21
C GLU A 108 -26.23 -14.70 34.95
N ARG A 109 -27.33 -14.11 34.46
CA ARG A 109 -28.51 -14.84 33.97
C ARG A 109 -28.18 -15.68 32.74
N VAL A 110 -27.53 -15.09 31.72
CA VAL A 110 -27.09 -15.82 30.51
C VAL A 110 -26.16 -16.98 30.89
N LEU A 111 -25.16 -16.74 31.74
CA LEU A 111 -24.22 -17.77 32.21
C LEU A 111 -24.86 -18.83 33.13
N ARG A 112 -26.08 -18.65 33.62
CA ARG A 112 -26.86 -19.68 34.33
C ARG A 112 -27.73 -20.51 33.38
N GLU A 113 -28.31 -19.89 32.36
CA GLU A 113 -29.07 -20.59 31.30
C GLU A 113 -28.13 -21.48 30.46
N GLU A 114 -26.95 -20.99 30.09
CA GLU A 114 -25.91 -21.74 29.37
C GLU A 114 -25.51 -23.02 30.13
N ARG A 115 -25.29 -22.91 31.46
CA ARG A 115 -24.95 -24.05 32.32
C ARG A 115 -26.08 -25.07 32.46
N LYS A 116 -27.35 -24.63 32.47
CA LYS A 116 -28.50 -25.57 32.40
C LYS A 116 -28.56 -26.28 31.05
N HIS A 117 -28.24 -25.61 29.95
CA HIS A 117 -28.21 -26.20 28.61
C HIS A 117 -27.04 -27.17 28.36
N GLN A 118 -25.92 -27.03 29.09
CA GLN A 118 -24.85 -28.02 29.08
C GLN A 118 -25.19 -29.25 29.95
N LEU A 119 -25.77 -29.03 31.14
CA LEU A 119 -26.19 -30.14 32.03
C LEU A 119 -27.32 -31.01 31.43
N LYS A 120 -28.19 -30.46 30.58
CA LYS A 120 -29.19 -31.26 29.85
C LYS A 120 -28.59 -32.08 28.70
N ARG A 121 -27.53 -31.62 28.04
CA ARG A 121 -26.90 -32.32 26.90
C ARG A 121 -26.12 -33.57 27.31
N HIS A 122 -25.65 -33.66 28.56
CA HIS A 122 -24.99 -34.86 29.09
C HIS A 122 -25.93 -35.89 29.74
N ALA A 123 -27.26 -35.65 29.73
CA ALA A 123 -28.25 -36.54 30.35
C ALA A 123 -29.12 -37.30 29.34
N THR A 124 -28.85 -37.16 28.04
CA THR A 124 -29.64 -37.76 26.95
C THR A 124 -28.75 -38.39 25.88
N ASP A 125 -27.85 -39.29 26.29
CA ASP A 125 -27.38 -40.36 25.40
C ASP A 125 -27.02 -41.62 26.19
N SER A 126 -28.06 -42.30 26.69
CA SER A 126 -27.99 -43.65 27.26
C SER A 126 -29.40 -44.25 27.41
N SER A 127 -30.06 -44.61 26.31
CA SER A 127 -31.13 -45.63 26.26
C SER A 127 -31.72 -45.82 24.86
N ASN A 128 -31.32 -46.87 24.15
CA ASN A 128 -32.18 -48.04 23.89
C ASN A 128 -31.54 -49.02 22.91
N GLY A 129 -31.54 -50.31 23.27
CA GLY A 129 -30.92 -51.39 22.50
C GLY A 129 -31.22 -52.77 23.09
N SER A 130 -32.49 -53.14 23.16
CA SER A 130 -32.95 -54.54 23.22
C SER A 130 -33.05 -55.08 21.78
N ASP A 131 -32.83 -56.35 21.47
CA ASP A 131 -32.80 -57.55 22.32
C ASP A 131 -32.04 -58.73 21.65
N SER A 132 -31.72 -59.78 22.44
CA SER A 132 -31.21 -61.11 22.03
C SER A 132 -29.77 -61.18 21.44
N SER A 133 -28.92 -62.20 21.71
CA SER A 133 -29.10 -63.48 22.43
C SER A 133 -27.78 -64.06 23.02
N SER A 134 -27.95 -65.02 23.96
CA SER A 134 -27.01 -66.09 24.40
C SER A 134 -25.67 -65.81 25.13
N GLU A 135 -25.71 -66.14 26.43
CA GLU A 135 -24.77 -67.04 27.15
C GLU A 135 -23.28 -66.70 27.44
N SER A 136 -23.09 -66.09 28.61
CA SER A 136 -22.49 -66.76 29.80
C SER A 136 -21.03 -66.51 30.24
N LYS A 137 -20.92 -66.26 31.56
CA LYS A 137 -19.81 -66.61 32.51
C LYS A 137 -18.44 -65.89 32.45
N ARG A 138 -18.31 -64.91 33.37
CA ARG A 138 -17.13 -64.61 34.25
C ARG A 138 -16.53 -65.91 34.88
N PRO A 139 -15.28 -65.97 35.43
CA PRO A 139 -14.50 -64.93 36.17
C PRO A 139 -13.05 -64.67 35.65
N ARG A 140 -12.36 -63.54 35.91
CA ARG A 140 -11.84 -62.89 37.16
C ARG A 140 -10.49 -63.45 37.65
N ILE A 141 -9.57 -62.54 38.03
CA ILE A 141 -8.36 -62.65 38.91
C ILE A 141 -6.99 -62.43 38.21
N ASN A 142 -6.16 -61.62 38.88
CA ASN A 142 -4.75 -61.28 38.60
C ASN A 142 -3.82 -62.50 38.72
N LEU A 143 -2.62 -62.47 38.13
CA LEU A 143 -1.35 -62.20 38.86
C LEU A 143 -0.16 -62.17 37.88
N ALA A 144 0.92 -61.49 38.27
CA ALA A 144 2.18 -61.40 37.52
C ALA A 144 3.01 -62.70 37.56
N MET A 145 4.03 -62.80 36.70
CA MET A 145 5.45 -62.98 37.07
C MET A 145 6.33 -63.45 35.89
N LEU A 146 7.55 -62.87 35.78
CA LEU A 146 8.83 -63.50 35.35
C LEU A 146 8.93 -64.03 33.90
N SER A 147 10.10 -64.18 33.25
CA SER A 147 11.49 -63.72 33.46
C SER A 147 12.37 -64.23 32.29
N SER A 148 13.47 -63.55 31.93
CA SER A 148 14.81 -64.16 31.74
C SER A 148 15.79 -63.22 31.00
N ASP A 149 16.61 -62.50 31.77
CA ASP A 149 18.08 -62.61 31.83
C ASP A 149 18.92 -62.78 30.54
N ALA A 150 19.82 -61.82 30.32
CA ALA A 150 21.28 -61.97 30.14
C ALA A 150 21.89 -60.54 30.06
N GLU A 151 22.63 -60.05 31.07
CA GLU A 151 24.12 -60.09 31.18
C GLU A 151 24.84 -59.19 30.12
N GLU A 152 25.80 -58.30 30.44
CA GLU A 152 26.59 -58.09 31.67
C GLU A 152 27.28 -56.68 31.70
N ALA A 153 28.09 -56.39 32.75
CA ALA A 153 29.12 -55.32 32.88
C ALA A 153 28.78 -53.94 33.54
N ASP A 154 28.67 -53.96 34.88
CA ASP A 154 29.46 -53.19 35.88
C ASP A 154 29.48 -51.63 36.01
N CYS A 155 28.57 -51.16 36.88
CA CYS A 155 28.77 -50.52 38.20
C CYS A 155 29.69 -49.29 38.48
N CYS A 156 29.03 -48.20 38.95
CA CYS A 156 29.30 -47.41 40.18
C CYS A 156 30.68 -46.73 40.42
N THR A 157 30.85 -45.44 40.82
CA THR A 157 30.01 -44.33 41.36
C THR A 157 30.75 -42.99 41.12
N GLY A 158 30.19 -41.77 41.20
CA GLY A 158 28.83 -41.27 41.43
C GLY A 158 28.78 -39.71 41.38
N ASP A 159 27.57 -39.16 41.16
CA ASP A 159 27.13 -37.75 41.29
C ASP A 159 27.83 -36.60 40.54
N LYS A 160 27.14 -36.06 39.50
CA LYS A 160 26.32 -34.81 39.64
C LYS A 160 25.51 -34.47 38.38
N PHE A 161 24.19 -34.35 38.58
CA PHE A 161 23.16 -33.61 37.82
C PHE A 161 23.27 -33.48 36.28
N VAL A 162 22.24 -34.03 35.63
CA VAL A 162 21.97 -34.01 34.18
C VAL A 162 20.83 -33.02 33.90
N ASP A 163 20.86 -32.35 32.73
CA ASP A 163 19.71 -32.29 31.82
C ASP A 163 20.05 -31.67 30.45
N ARG A 164 19.67 -32.38 29.39
CA ARG A 164 19.67 -31.93 28.00
C ARG A 164 18.41 -32.47 27.32
N ILE A 165 17.64 -31.55 26.72
CA ILE A 165 16.98 -31.62 25.40
C ILE A 165 16.26 -32.93 25.01
N ILE A 166 14.96 -32.83 24.72
CA ILE A 166 14.20 -33.33 23.53
C ILE A 166 12.70 -33.07 23.88
N GLU A 167 12.04 -32.13 23.22
CA GLU A 167 11.30 -32.28 21.94
C GLU A 167 9.94 -32.97 22.15
N PHE A 168 8.87 -32.37 21.62
CA PHE A 168 7.55 -33.01 21.55
C PHE A 168 6.87 -32.65 20.23
N GLN A 169 6.39 -33.68 19.55
CA GLN A 169 5.56 -33.61 18.35
C GLN A 169 4.09 -33.36 18.78
N GLU A 170 3.30 -32.71 17.92
CA GLU A 170 1.83 -32.79 17.96
C GLU A 170 1.35 -33.39 16.64
N GLU A 171 0.63 -34.51 16.73
CA GLU A 171 -0.09 -35.14 15.62
C GLU A 171 -1.58 -34.75 15.68
N TYR A 172 -2.21 -34.75 14.50
CA TYR A 172 -3.59 -34.32 14.28
C TYR A 172 -4.61 -35.42 14.62
N LEU A 173 -5.81 -35.01 15.01
CA LEU A 173 -7.05 -35.75 14.73
C LEU A 173 -8.16 -34.80 14.28
N GLU A 174 -8.97 -35.35 13.37
CA GLU A 174 -10.19 -34.86 12.70
C GLU A 174 -11.32 -34.47 13.71
N GLU A 175 -12.52 -33.98 13.35
CA GLU A 175 -13.36 -34.23 12.16
C GLU A 175 -14.50 -33.17 12.02
N ASP A 176 -15.32 -33.33 10.97
CA ASP A 176 -16.15 -32.39 10.22
C ASP A 176 -17.52 -31.87 10.78
N ASP A 177 -18.08 -30.91 10.02
CA ASP A 177 -19.49 -30.60 9.69
C ASP A 177 -20.60 -30.36 10.77
N TYR A 178 -21.42 -29.30 10.55
CA TYR A 178 -22.75 -29.42 9.89
C TYR A 178 -23.51 -28.07 9.70
N GLU A 179 -23.97 -27.87 8.46
CA GLU A 179 -25.15 -27.13 7.92
C GLU A 179 -25.65 -25.76 8.45
N ASP A 180 -25.90 -24.87 7.47
CA ASP A 180 -26.74 -23.65 7.56
C ASP A 180 -28.17 -23.95 7.10
N GLY A 181 -29.16 -23.67 7.96
CA GLY A 181 -30.56 -24.02 7.78
C GLY A 181 -31.50 -22.81 7.70
N SER A 182 -31.82 -22.39 6.48
CA SER A 182 -32.80 -21.33 6.20
C SER A 182 -34.20 -21.62 6.77
N LEU A 183 -34.75 -20.68 7.56
CA LEU A 183 -36.21 -20.55 7.76
C LEU A 183 -36.67 -19.09 7.72
N ALA A 184 -37.64 -18.82 6.84
CA ALA A 184 -38.50 -17.66 6.85
C ALA A 184 -39.97 -18.12 6.99
N SER A 185 -40.88 -17.17 7.20
CA SER A 185 -42.28 -17.34 7.63
C SER A 185 -42.45 -17.63 9.14
N ASP A 186 -43.49 -17.14 9.83
CA ASP A 186 -44.74 -16.54 9.36
C ASP A 186 -45.11 -15.23 10.09
N SER A 187 -45.75 -14.31 9.36
CA SER A 187 -46.87 -13.52 9.91
C SER A 187 -47.81 -13.09 8.78
N ARG A 188 -48.93 -13.81 8.66
CA ARG A 188 -50.03 -13.46 7.73
C ARG A 188 -51.03 -12.55 8.43
N LEU A 189 -51.44 -11.47 7.77
CA LEU A 189 -52.80 -10.92 7.85
C LEU A 189 -53.15 -10.29 6.50
N SER A 190 -54.44 -10.32 6.14
CA SER A 190 -54.91 -10.21 4.76
C SER A 190 -55.28 -8.79 4.29
N SER A 191 -55.37 -8.64 2.96
CA SER A 191 -55.90 -7.47 2.26
C SER A 191 -57.38 -7.17 2.56
N VAL A 192 -57.80 -5.91 2.29
CA VAL A 192 -59.04 -5.55 1.55
C VAL A 192 -59.02 -4.06 1.17
N CYS A 193 -59.33 -3.77 -0.11
CA CYS A 193 -59.84 -2.54 -0.75
C CYS A 193 -59.39 -1.12 -0.33
N GLY A 194 -58.71 -0.43 -1.27
CA GLY A 194 -59.35 0.59 -2.14
C GLY A 194 -59.55 2.03 -1.64
N GLY A 195 -59.39 3.00 -2.56
CA GLY A 195 -59.85 4.39 -2.42
C GLY A 195 -58.83 5.45 -2.86
N ASP A 196 -59.25 6.34 -3.76
CA ASP A 196 -58.51 7.54 -4.16
C ASP A 196 -58.31 8.54 -2.98
N TYR A 197 -57.44 9.54 -3.13
CA TYR A 197 -57.85 10.97 -3.22
C TYR A 197 -56.65 11.95 -3.26
N ILE A 198 -56.58 12.68 -4.39
CA ILE A 198 -56.35 14.13 -4.50
C ILE A 198 -55.00 14.79 -4.11
N MET A 199 -54.48 15.57 -5.07
CA MET A 199 -53.49 16.64 -4.90
C MET A 199 -53.99 17.77 -3.99
N THR A 200 -53.09 18.40 -3.23
CA THR A 200 -53.14 19.87 -3.10
C THR A 200 -51.75 20.47 -3.03
N SER A 201 -51.49 21.41 -3.93
CA SER A 201 -50.43 22.41 -3.82
C SER A 201 -50.82 23.49 -2.82
N PHE A 202 -49.83 24.16 -2.24
CA PHE A 202 -49.98 25.56 -1.81
C PHE A 202 -48.68 26.34 -2.05
N SER A 203 -48.82 27.58 -2.49
CA SER A 203 -47.70 28.49 -2.82
C SER A 203 -47.90 29.85 -2.16
N GLY A 204 -46.80 30.55 -1.85
CA GLY A 204 -46.75 31.97 -1.46
C GLY A 204 -47.04 32.23 0.03
N LEU A 205 -46.46 33.26 0.67
CA LEU A 205 -46.17 34.60 0.16
C LEU A 205 -45.09 35.36 0.96
N ILE A 206 -44.25 36.11 0.23
CA ILE A 206 -43.75 37.47 0.54
C ILE A 206 -42.71 37.67 1.68
N GLN A 207 -42.07 38.83 1.60
CA GLN A 207 -40.71 39.21 2.01
C GLN A 207 -40.73 40.59 2.70
N SER A 208 -39.62 40.93 3.39
CA SER A 208 -39.16 42.27 3.79
C SER A 208 -39.47 42.80 5.21
N GLU A 209 -38.67 43.83 5.58
CA GLU A 209 -38.58 44.58 6.85
C GLU A 209 -37.78 43.93 8.02
N LEU A 210 -36.90 44.65 8.74
CA LEU A 210 -36.08 45.82 8.39
C LEU A 210 -34.86 45.90 9.35
N ASN A 211 -33.74 46.50 8.91
CA ASN A 211 -32.62 46.83 9.80
C ASN A 211 -32.97 48.02 10.71
N THR A 212 -32.64 47.93 12.02
CA THR A 212 -31.85 48.95 12.77
C THR A 212 -31.74 48.62 14.26
N LEU A 213 -30.49 48.63 14.78
CA LEU A 213 -30.08 49.43 15.94
C LEU A 213 -28.55 49.38 16.09
N LYS A 214 -27.94 50.50 16.51
CA LYS A 214 -26.48 50.73 16.53
C LYS A 214 -25.95 50.92 17.96
N GLN A 215 -24.68 50.52 18.14
CA GLN A 215 -23.60 51.16 18.91
C GLN A 215 -23.89 51.79 20.29
N VAL A 216 -23.21 51.26 21.33
CA VAL A 216 -22.44 52.01 22.36
C VAL A 216 -21.22 51.11 22.67
N GLU A 217 -20.01 51.38 22.18
CA GLU A 217 -18.97 52.33 22.64
C GLU A 217 -18.15 51.82 23.86
N ILE A 218 -16.82 51.93 23.76
CA ILE A 218 -15.79 51.35 24.65
C ILE A 218 -15.11 52.48 25.43
N LEU A 219 -14.82 52.28 26.73
CA LEU A 219 -13.77 53.02 27.44
C LEU A 219 -13.07 52.14 28.50
N ASN A 220 -11.83 52.53 28.85
CA ASN A 220 -10.79 51.67 29.43
C ASN A 220 -10.57 51.77 30.96
N GLU A 221 -10.10 50.65 31.53
CA GLU A 221 -9.03 50.51 32.56
C GLU A 221 -9.28 50.77 34.08
N PRO A 222 -8.40 50.22 34.97
CA PRO A 222 -8.76 49.76 36.33
C PRO A 222 -8.17 50.62 37.48
N PRO A 223 -8.36 50.23 38.77
CA PRO A 223 -7.46 49.31 39.48
C PRO A 223 -8.26 48.19 40.24
N GLU A 224 -7.81 47.42 41.25
CA GLU A 224 -6.64 47.46 42.15
C GLU A 224 -6.29 46.06 42.74
N THR A 225 -5.29 45.99 43.63
CA THR A 225 -4.69 44.79 44.26
C THR A 225 -5.28 44.37 45.61
N LEU A 226 -5.16 43.10 46.00
CA LEU A 226 -4.86 42.72 47.39
C LEU A 226 -3.92 41.50 47.48
N LEU A 227 -2.92 41.62 48.36
CA LEU A 227 -1.87 40.64 48.66
C LEU A 227 -2.28 39.74 49.84
N ASN A 228 -1.75 38.52 49.92
CA ASN A 228 -1.00 38.11 51.13
C ASN A 228 -0.11 36.88 50.94
N GLU A 229 0.89 36.77 51.81
CA GLU A 229 2.12 35.99 51.65
C GLU A 229 2.12 34.62 52.36
N SER A 230 3.07 33.73 52.01
CA SER A 230 4.18 33.34 52.92
C SER A 230 5.15 32.29 52.33
N SER A 231 6.46 32.57 52.46
CA SER A 231 7.67 31.70 52.57
C SER A 231 7.69 30.25 52.00
N VAL A 232 8.80 29.73 51.43
CA VAL A 232 10.19 29.67 51.97
C VAL A 232 11.24 29.78 50.84
N SER A 233 12.45 30.23 51.17
CA SER A 233 13.60 30.45 50.27
C SER A 233 14.41 29.20 49.90
N GLU A 234 15.07 29.21 48.73
CA GLU A 234 16.49 28.84 48.62
C GLU A 234 17.16 29.51 47.40
N THR A 235 18.47 29.75 47.47
CA THR A 235 19.22 30.66 46.59
C THR A 235 19.99 29.96 45.48
N TYR A 236 19.79 30.34 44.22
CA TYR A 236 20.82 30.24 43.16
C TYR A 236 20.72 31.39 42.15
N SER A 237 21.88 31.89 41.71
CA SER A 237 21.99 33.04 40.80
C SER A 237 21.70 32.66 39.35
N HIS A 238 20.62 33.18 38.77
CA HIS A 238 20.34 33.04 37.34
C HIS A 238 21.08 34.08 36.50
N ILE A 239 21.86 33.60 35.53
CA ILE A 239 22.24 34.39 34.34
C ILE A 239 21.02 34.39 33.39
N PRO A 240 20.64 35.53 32.78
CA PRO A 240 19.54 35.58 31.83
C PRO A 240 19.76 34.67 30.62
N ILE A 241 18.68 34.05 30.14
CA ILE A 241 18.71 33.05 29.06
C ILE A 241 19.31 33.63 27.76
N GLU A 242 19.15 34.93 27.50
CA GLU A 242 19.75 35.60 26.33
C GLU A 242 21.28 35.43 26.28
N LYS A 243 21.97 35.48 27.43
CA LYS A 243 23.44 35.33 27.50
C LYS A 243 23.93 33.89 27.32
N GLY A 244 23.05 32.90 27.50
CA GLY A 244 23.37 31.50 27.20
C GLY A 244 23.41 31.23 25.70
N TYR A 245 22.58 31.92 24.91
CA TYR A 245 22.56 31.79 23.45
C TYR A 245 23.79 32.41 22.78
N GLU A 246 24.27 33.57 23.26
CA GLU A 246 25.48 34.20 22.69
C GLU A 246 26.74 33.32 22.84
N LEU A 247 26.88 32.62 23.98
CA LEU A 247 28.03 31.72 24.23
C LEU A 247 27.96 30.47 23.37
N LEU A 248 26.78 29.85 23.22
CA LEU A 248 26.58 28.69 22.34
C LEU A 248 26.88 29.02 20.86
N VAL A 249 26.49 30.21 20.38
CA VAL A 249 26.78 30.64 19.01
C VAL A 249 28.28 30.85 18.78
N GLN A 250 29.04 31.31 19.79
CA GLN A 250 30.49 31.42 19.70
C GLN A 250 31.20 30.04 19.73
N GLU A 251 30.72 29.10 20.55
CA GLU A 251 31.26 27.73 20.59
C GLU A 251 31.12 27.03 19.22
N PHE A 252 29.91 27.00 18.65
CA PHE A 252 29.65 26.38 17.33
C PHE A 252 30.42 27.05 16.17
N ALA A 253 30.67 28.37 16.23
CA ALA A 253 31.47 29.06 15.22
C ALA A 253 32.96 28.68 15.26
N SER A 254 33.47 28.22 16.42
CA SER A 254 34.88 27.83 16.60
C SER A 254 35.17 26.35 16.31
N GLU A 255 34.16 25.47 16.43
CA GLU A 255 34.27 24.06 16.02
C GLU A 255 34.18 23.89 14.49
N ALA A 256 33.44 24.76 13.80
CA ALA A 256 33.29 24.73 12.33
C ALA A 256 34.55 25.12 11.55
N SER A 257 35.58 25.66 12.20
CA SER A 257 36.82 26.15 11.57
C SER A 257 38.04 25.21 11.68
N ASN A 258 37.87 23.99 12.21
CA ASN A 258 38.95 23.02 12.43
C ASN A 258 38.69 21.67 11.73
N GLY A 259 38.29 21.70 10.45
CA GLY A 259 37.80 20.49 9.73
C GLY A 259 38.23 20.29 8.27
N GLU A 260 39.03 21.18 7.66
CA GLU A 260 39.39 21.11 6.23
C GLU A 260 40.91 21.24 5.98
N GLU A 261 41.70 20.25 6.43
CA GLU A 261 43.06 20.01 5.91
C GLU A 261 43.37 18.51 5.84
N GLN A 262 43.05 17.87 4.71
CA GLN A 262 43.85 16.82 4.03
C GLN A 262 43.02 16.15 2.93
N TYR A 263 43.32 16.46 1.67
CA TYR A 263 43.52 15.50 0.57
C TYR A 263 43.84 16.31 -0.69
N ASP A 264 45.13 16.48 -0.98
CA ASP A 264 45.65 16.38 -2.35
C ASP A 264 47.17 16.26 -2.31
N VAL A 265 47.68 15.25 -3.01
CA VAL A 265 49.13 15.02 -3.22
C VAL A 265 49.31 14.72 -4.70
N ILE A 266 50.50 15.06 -5.21
CA ILE A 266 51.02 14.75 -6.56
C ILE A 266 50.57 15.74 -7.64
N ASN A 267 51.39 16.78 -7.84
CA ASN A 267 52.13 16.90 -9.10
C ASN A 267 53.45 17.70 -8.96
N GLU A 268 54.53 17.02 -9.36
CA GLU A 268 55.78 17.51 -9.96
C GLU A 268 56.63 18.64 -9.32
N THR A 269 57.71 18.17 -8.69
CA THR A 269 59.08 18.74 -8.74
C THR A 269 59.45 19.57 -9.98
N LEU A 270 59.96 20.81 -9.80
CA LEU A 270 61.39 21.20 -9.90
C LEU A 270 61.61 22.74 -9.79
N GLY A 271 62.75 23.19 -9.21
CA GLY A 271 63.34 24.53 -9.40
C GLY A 271 62.69 25.72 -8.65
N SER A 272 63.16 26.15 -7.47
CA SER A 272 64.39 26.92 -7.20
C SER A 272 64.46 28.36 -7.76
N ALA A 273 64.17 29.32 -6.87
CA ALA A 273 64.83 30.63 -6.69
C ALA A 273 64.85 31.68 -7.83
N THR A 274 64.16 32.82 -7.61
CA THR A 274 64.68 34.21 -7.41
C THR A 274 63.49 35.19 -7.49
N LYS A 275 63.19 36.01 -6.47
CA LYS A 275 63.75 37.33 -6.11
C LYS A 275 63.79 38.38 -7.23
N ASN A 276 62.93 39.41 -7.09
CA ASN A 276 63.05 40.80 -7.56
C ASN A 276 63.09 41.01 -9.10
N THR A 277 62.46 42.04 -9.70
CA THR A 277 62.20 43.41 -9.23
C THR A 277 61.10 44.09 -10.09
N ASN A 278 60.68 45.29 -9.70
CA ASN A 278 59.86 46.27 -10.47
C ASN A 278 60.40 46.49 -11.93
N SER A 279 59.67 47.04 -12.91
CA SER A 279 58.52 47.96 -12.86
C SER A 279 57.69 48.02 -14.17
N SER A 280 56.54 48.72 -14.10
CA SER A 280 55.96 49.60 -15.14
C SER A 280 55.66 49.04 -16.56
N ASN A 281 54.36 48.98 -16.91
CA ASN A 281 53.71 49.84 -17.93
C ASN A 281 52.21 49.50 -17.99
N LEU A 282 51.30 50.46 -17.82
CA LEU A 282 50.74 51.34 -18.86
C LEU A 282 49.91 50.58 -19.92
N ALA A 283 48.60 50.50 -19.61
CA ALA A 283 47.46 50.51 -20.51
C ALA A 283 47.58 49.88 -21.91
N HIS A 284 46.95 48.72 -22.08
CA HIS A 284 46.17 48.47 -23.29
C HIS A 284 44.69 48.33 -22.92
N ASN A 285 43.84 49.00 -23.68
CA ASN A 285 42.40 48.77 -23.64
C ASN A 285 42.12 47.41 -24.27
N GLU A 286 41.66 46.46 -23.48
CA GLU A 286 40.82 45.38 -23.99
C GLU A 286 39.41 45.64 -23.49
N GLU A 287 38.44 45.66 -24.42
CA GLU A 287 37.03 45.57 -24.06
C GLU A 287 36.79 44.15 -23.56
N GLU A 288 37.14 43.89 -22.29
CA GLU A 288 36.71 42.68 -21.61
C GLU A 288 35.19 42.66 -21.63
N THR A 289 34.64 41.81 -22.49
CA THR A 289 33.25 41.37 -22.42
C THR A 289 33.06 40.72 -21.06
N ASN A 290 32.65 41.54 -20.09
CA ASN A 290 32.60 41.20 -18.69
C ASN A 290 31.43 40.24 -18.47
N ALA A 291 31.66 38.98 -18.82
CA ALA A 291 30.80 37.84 -18.55
C ALA A 291 30.82 37.61 -17.04
N GLN A 292 30.11 38.47 -16.31
CA GLN A 292 29.88 38.34 -14.89
C GLN A 292 29.28 36.95 -14.64
N GLY A 293 30.14 36.03 -14.18
CA GLY A 293 29.75 34.68 -13.87
C GLY A 293 28.61 34.68 -12.86
N PHE A 294 27.71 33.71 -12.97
CA PHE A 294 26.57 33.59 -12.07
C PHE A 294 27.02 33.52 -10.60
N THR A 295 26.84 34.61 -9.87
CA THR A 295 27.17 34.70 -8.45
C THR A 295 26.04 34.08 -7.62
N ARG A 296 26.36 33.01 -6.88
CA ARG A 296 25.43 32.39 -5.94
C ARG A 296 25.20 33.33 -4.75
N ALA A 297 23.97 33.83 -4.59
CA ALA A 297 23.59 34.67 -3.46
C ALA A 297 22.82 33.85 -2.39
N PRO A 298 23.21 33.92 -1.09
CA PRO A 298 22.39 33.37 -0.01
C PRO A 298 21.14 34.22 0.22
N LEU A 299 20.10 33.64 0.83
CA LEU A 299 18.93 34.39 1.30
C LEU A 299 19.30 35.25 2.51
N SER A 300 18.85 36.50 2.54
CA SER A 300 19.12 37.46 3.62
C SER A 300 17.99 37.53 4.65
N GLU A 301 18.30 38.05 5.85
CA GLU A 301 17.28 38.32 6.87
C GLU A 301 16.23 39.32 6.38
N ASP A 302 16.64 40.35 5.62
CA ASP A 302 15.72 41.32 5.01
C ASP A 302 14.71 40.63 4.06
N PHE A 303 15.15 39.61 3.31
CA PHE A 303 14.26 38.80 2.47
C PHE A 303 13.25 38.02 3.32
N PHE A 304 13.71 37.33 4.38
CA PHE A 304 12.82 36.58 5.26
C PHE A 304 11.82 37.47 6.00
N GLN A 305 12.25 38.62 6.53
CA GLN A 305 11.39 39.56 7.22
C GLN A 305 10.36 40.19 6.26
N LYS A 306 10.74 40.51 5.02
CA LYS A 306 9.79 40.93 3.98
C LYS A 306 8.77 39.82 3.69
N CYS A 307 9.21 38.59 3.40
CA CYS A 307 8.32 37.46 3.14
C CYS A 307 7.36 37.18 4.30
N ARG A 308 7.80 37.37 5.55
CA ARG A 308 6.97 37.23 6.75
C ARG A 308 5.88 38.28 6.81
N THR A 309 6.21 39.55 6.57
CA THR A 309 5.24 40.65 6.52
C THR A 309 4.23 40.42 5.39
N ASP A 310 4.70 40.20 4.15
CA ASP A 310 3.86 39.91 2.98
C ASP A 310 2.89 38.71 3.21
N PHE A 311 3.33 37.71 3.99
CA PHE A 311 2.50 36.55 4.32
C PHE A 311 1.36 36.89 5.30
N TYR A 312 1.66 37.59 6.40
CA TYR A 312 0.67 37.91 7.43
C TYR A 312 -0.26 39.07 7.05
N ASP A 313 0.20 39.97 6.18
CA ASP A 313 -0.62 41.05 5.57
C ASP A 313 -1.64 40.50 4.55
N CYS A 314 -1.55 39.22 4.17
CA CYS A 314 -2.50 38.54 3.30
C CYS A 314 -3.49 37.67 4.13
N PRO A 315 -4.74 38.11 4.36
CA PRO A 315 -5.71 37.36 5.17
C PRO A 315 -6.01 35.96 4.61
N LYS A 316 -5.90 35.80 3.28
CA LYS A 316 -6.07 34.51 2.60
C LYS A 316 -5.00 33.50 3.02
N ASN A 317 -3.74 33.94 3.15
CA ASN A 317 -2.63 33.09 3.57
C ASN A 317 -2.80 32.67 5.04
N VAL A 318 -3.23 33.58 5.91
CA VAL A 318 -3.54 33.29 7.32
C VAL A 318 -4.72 32.31 7.44
N LEU A 319 -5.77 32.47 6.62
CA LEU A 319 -6.88 31.52 6.55
C LEU A 319 -6.41 30.12 6.11
N ALA A 320 -5.66 30.05 5.00
CA ALA A 320 -5.11 28.79 4.50
C ALA A 320 -4.18 28.11 5.51
N GLN A 321 -3.33 28.89 6.20
CA GLN A 321 -2.47 28.41 7.29
C GLN A 321 -3.28 27.77 8.42
N ASN A 322 -4.35 28.41 8.89
CA ASN A 322 -5.19 27.89 9.97
C ASN A 322 -5.90 26.57 9.62
N VAL A 323 -6.19 26.33 8.34
CA VAL A 323 -6.80 25.08 7.85
C VAL A 323 -5.73 24.01 7.61
N CYS A 324 -4.70 24.30 6.81
CA CYS A 324 -3.69 23.32 6.36
C CYS A 324 -2.72 22.90 7.48
N THR A 325 -2.65 23.62 8.60
CA THR A 325 -1.93 23.16 9.81
C THR A 325 -2.71 22.12 10.62
N ARG A 326 -3.97 21.84 10.25
CA ARG A 326 -4.88 20.93 10.98
C ARG A 326 -5.47 19.80 10.13
N ILE A 327 -5.57 20.00 8.83
CA ILE A 327 -6.16 19.07 7.85
C ILE A 327 -5.10 18.79 6.78
N ASP A 328 -5.16 17.63 6.13
CA ASP A 328 -4.34 17.36 4.95
C ASP A 328 -4.53 18.49 3.90
N PRO A 329 -3.44 19.06 3.33
CA PRO A 329 -3.59 20.22 2.46
C PRO A 329 -4.27 19.94 1.13
N PHE A 330 -4.28 18.69 0.63
CA PHE A 330 -5.01 18.32 -0.59
C PHE A 330 -6.51 18.15 -0.27
N ASP A 331 -6.86 17.47 0.82
CA ASP A 331 -8.24 17.43 1.34
C ASP A 331 -8.79 18.86 1.56
N ALA A 332 -7.95 19.80 2.03
CA ALA A 332 -8.31 21.20 2.22
C ALA A 332 -8.48 22.00 0.92
N CYS A 333 -7.87 21.55 -0.19
CA CYS A 333 -8.06 22.13 -1.52
C CYS A 333 -9.25 21.53 -2.28
N LEU A 334 -9.92 20.49 -1.76
CA LEU A 334 -10.96 19.76 -2.47
C LEU A 334 -12.13 20.68 -2.88
N SER A 335 -12.36 20.83 -4.18
CA SER A 335 -13.36 21.76 -4.69
C SER A 335 -14.77 21.23 -4.47
N ARG A 336 -15.51 21.87 -3.56
CA ARG A 336 -16.92 21.51 -3.28
C ARG A 336 -17.78 21.54 -4.54
N LYS A 337 -17.47 22.43 -5.49
CA LYS A 337 -18.16 22.54 -6.78
C LYS A 337 -17.91 21.31 -7.67
N SER A 338 -16.69 20.78 -7.74
CA SER A 338 -16.43 19.54 -8.50
C SER A 338 -17.21 18.37 -7.91
N LEU A 339 -17.27 18.24 -6.56
CA LEU A 339 -18.08 17.22 -5.89
C LEU A 339 -19.57 17.30 -6.23
N GLU A 340 -20.16 18.51 -6.24
CA GLU A 340 -21.60 18.71 -6.48
C GLU A 340 -22.01 18.47 -7.94
N ASN A 341 -21.09 18.63 -8.90
CA ASN A 341 -21.36 18.40 -10.31
C ASN A 341 -20.97 16.98 -10.79
N THR A 342 -20.32 16.19 -9.92
CA THR A 342 -19.86 14.84 -10.26
C THR A 342 -20.92 13.77 -9.97
N GLN A 343 -21.24 12.94 -10.98
CA GLN A 343 -22.27 11.91 -10.90
C GLN A 343 -21.80 10.61 -11.59
N HIS A 344 -21.94 9.46 -10.93
CA HIS A 344 -21.54 8.13 -11.43
C HIS A 344 -22.55 7.51 -12.41
N VAL A 345 -23.05 8.32 -13.36
CA VAL A 345 -23.97 7.92 -14.42
C VAL A 345 -23.31 8.13 -15.77
N PHE A 346 -23.41 7.13 -16.66
CA PHE A 346 -22.69 7.06 -17.94
C PHE A 346 -23.65 6.68 -19.08
N THR A 347 -23.44 7.21 -20.29
CA THR A 347 -24.34 6.97 -21.44
C THR A 347 -24.15 5.58 -22.03
N TYR A 348 -22.93 5.04 -21.98
CA TYR A 348 -22.59 3.68 -22.33
C TYR A 348 -21.86 3.04 -21.14
N LYS A 349 -22.29 1.85 -20.74
CA LYS A 349 -21.72 1.10 -19.62
C LYS A 349 -21.79 -0.40 -19.94
N ILE A 350 -20.74 -1.13 -19.60
CA ILE A 350 -20.73 -2.59 -19.72
C ILE A 350 -21.77 -3.19 -18.75
N GLU A 351 -22.67 -4.03 -19.27
CA GLU A 351 -23.81 -4.57 -18.51
C GLU A 351 -23.40 -5.50 -17.36
N ASN A 352 -22.36 -6.32 -17.57
CA ASN A 352 -21.84 -7.28 -16.61
C ASN A 352 -20.44 -6.87 -16.17
N GLU A 353 -20.33 -5.79 -15.38
CA GLU A 353 -19.07 -5.45 -14.70
C GLU A 353 -18.62 -6.60 -13.77
N GLY A 354 -17.30 -6.72 -13.58
CA GLY A 354 -16.72 -7.81 -12.79
C GLY A 354 -17.11 -7.79 -11.31
N LYS A 355 -17.39 -8.96 -10.75
CA LYS A 355 -17.68 -9.17 -9.32
C LYS A 355 -16.88 -10.34 -8.74
N PRO A 356 -16.47 -10.29 -7.46
CA PRO A 356 -16.46 -9.10 -6.59
C PRO A 356 -15.49 -8.03 -7.11
N LEU A 357 -15.48 -6.84 -6.51
CA LEU A 357 -14.40 -5.87 -6.76
C LEU A 357 -13.07 -6.43 -6.22
N THR A 358 -11.99 -6.14 -6.93
CA THR A 358 -10.69 -6.71 -6.62
C THR A 358 -9.85 -5.75 -5.76
N ASN A 359 -8.87 -6.29 -5.01
CA ASN A 359 -8.03 -5.50 -4.12
C ASN A 359 -6.59 -6.02 -4.10
N GLN A 360 -5.65 -5.26 -4.67
CA GLN A 360 -4.21 -5.59 -4.71
C GLN A 360 -3.50 -5.39 -3.35
N LYS A 361 -4.15 -4.71 -2.39
CA LYS A 361 -3.60 -4.33 -1.09
C LYS A 361 -2.24 -3.60 -1.23
N SER A 362 -1.25 -3.94 -0.40
CA SER A 362 0.08 -3.34 -0.35
C SER A 362 1.05 -4.07 -1.28
N SER A 363 0.73 -4.08 -2.58
CA SER A 363 1.57 -4.64 -3.64
C SER A 363 1.41 -3.83 -4.94
N GLY A 364 2.42 -3.83 -5.82
CA GLY A 364 2.38 -3.09 -7.10
C GLY A 364 1.67 -3.83 -8.24
N ARG A 365 0.75 -4.75 -7.94
CA ARG A 365 0.17 -5.70 -8.92
C ARG A 365 -0.94 -5.15 -9.81
N CYS A 366 -1.20 -3.83 -9.80
CA CYS A 366 -2.34 -3.21 -10.50
C CYS A 366 -2.49 -3.65 -11.96
N TRP A 367 -1.40 -3.76 -12.73
CA TRP A 367 -1.39 -4.22 -14.12
C TRP A 367 -1.98 -5.63 -14.29
N LEU A 368 -1.63 -6.57 -13.40
CA LEU A 368 -2.21 -7.93 -13.36
C LEU A 368 -3.69 -7.88 -13.03
N PHE A 369 -4.06 -7.09 -12.02
CA PHE A 369 -5.45 -6.94 -11.58
C PHE A 369 -6.33 -6.33 -12.68
N ALA A 370 -5.90 -5.23 -13.29
CA ALA A 370 -6.60 -4.57 -14.38
C ALA A 370 -6.75 -5.50 -15.61
N ALA A 371 -5.70 -6.24 -15.96
CA ALA A 371 -5.77 -7.16 -17.09
C ALA A 371 -6.75 -8.30 -16.82
N LEU A 372 -6.67 -8.93 -15.64
CA LEU A 372 -7.59 -9.99 -15.25
C LEU A 372 -9.03 -9.49 -15.05
N ASN A 373 -9.23 -8.22 -14.70
CA ASN A 373 -10.52 -7.54 -14.69
C ASN A 373 -11.09 -7.37 -16.12
N CYS A 374 -10.26 -7.04 -17.12
CA CYS A 374 -10.70 -7.04 -18.52
C CYS A 374 -11.08 -8.45 -19.01
N ILE A 375 -10.22 -9.45 -18.73
CA ILE A 375 -10.41 -10.83 -19.19
C ILE A 375 -11.63 -11.50 -18.53
N ARG A 376 -11.92 -11.19 -17.26
CA ARG A 376 -13.03 -11.85 -16.53
C ARG A 376 -14.42 -11.43 -17.01
N ILE A 377 -14.59 -10.24 -17.57
CA ILE A 377 -15.91 -9.74 -18.04
C ILE A 377 -16.53 -10.65 -19.12
N PRO A 378 -15.87 -10.95 -20.27
CA PRO A 378 -16.42 -11.89 -21.24
C PRO A 378 -16.49 -13.32 -20.70
N PHE A 379 -15.56 -13.74 -19.84
CA PHE A 379 -15.57 -15.08 -19.22
C PHE A 379 -16.80 -15.28 -18.30
N ILE A 380 -17.09 -14.32 -17.42
CA ILE A 380 -18.27 -14.29 -16.54
C ILE A 380 -19.57 -14.39 -17.36
N LYS A 381 -19.66 -13.62 -18.45
CA LYS A 381 -20.80 -13.63 -19.37
C LYS A 381 -20.96 -15.00 -20.04
N GLN A 382 -19.88 -15.58 -20.54
CA GLN A 382 -19.91 -16.83 -21.29
C GLN A 382 -20.23 -18.06 -20.43
N TYR A 383 -19.67 -18.15 -19.22
CA TYR A 383 -19.87 -19.27 -18.30
C TYR A 383 -21.01 -19.03 -17.30
N ASN A 384 -21.82 -17.99 -17.51
CA ASN A 384 -23.00 -17.67 -16.70
C ASN A 384 -22.69 -17.60 -15.20
N LEU A 385 -21.60 -16.90 -14.83
CA LEU A 385 -21.10 -16.82 -13.44
C LEU A 385 -21.64 -15.56 -12.76
N ASP A 386 -21.97 -15.62 -11.47
CA ASP A 386 -22.35 -14.40 -10.71
C ASP A 386 -21.12 -13.66 -10.17
N GLU A 387 -20.15 -14.41 -9.66
CA GLU A 387 -18.86 -13.91 -9.16
C GLU A 387 -17.71 -14.76 -9.69
N PHE A 388 -16.63 -14.11 -10.13
CA PHE A 388 -15.41 -14.78 -10.57
C PHE A 388 -14.17 -13.86 -10.50
N GLU A 389 -13.04 -14.46 -10.13
CA GLU A 389 -11.72 -13.88 -10.27
C GLU A 389 -10.76 -14.95 -10.81
N PHE A 390 -9.88 -14.56 -11.74
CA PHE A 390 -8.65 -15.30 -12.01
C PHE A 390 -7.66 -15.07 -10.86
N SER A 391 -6.76 -16.02 -10.62
CA SER A 391 -5.72 -15.87 -9.60
C SER A 391 -4.70 -14.81 -10.00
N GLN A 392 -4.73 -13.66 -9.32
CA GLN A 392 -3.71 -12.62 -9.46
C GLN A 392 -2.39 -13.08 -8.81
N ALA A 393 -2.47 -13.84 -7.72
CA ALA A 393 -1.33 -14.52 -7.10
C ALA A 393 -0.57 -15.46 -8.06
N TYR A 394 -1.28 -16.17 -8.95
CA TYR A 394 -0.67 -17.11 -9.91
C TYR A 394 0.25 -16.40 -10.91
N LEU A 395 -0.24 -15.32 -11.54
CA LEU A 395 0.60 -14.52 -12.44
C LEU A 395 1.72 -13.80 -11.69
N PHE A 396 1.48 -13.37 -10.44
CA PHE A 396 2.51 -12.73 -9.62
C PHE A 396 3.65 -13.69 -9.23
N TYR A 397 3.33 -14.96 -8.95
CA TYR A 397 4.31 -16.01 -8.71
C TYR A 397 5.25 -16.18 -9.90
N TRP A 398 4.70 -16.37 -11.09
CA TRP A 398 5.49 -16.53 -12.31
C TRP A 398 6.24 -15.27 -12.70
N ASP A 399 5.62 -14.08 -12.60
CA ASP A 399 6.32 -12.82 -12.87
C ASP A 399 7.56 -12.65 -12.00
N LYS A 400 7.47 -12.93 -10.69
CA LYS A 400 8.60 -12.74 -9.78
C LYS A 400 9.78 -13.65 -10.11
N ILE A 401 9.52 -14.89 -10.54
CA ILE A 401 10.53 -15.88 -10.92
C ILE A 401 11.12 -15.57 -12.29
N GLU A 402 10.28 -15.34 -13.30
CA GLU A 402 10.73 -15.03 -14.66
C GLU A 402 11.54 -13.72 -14.66
N ARG A 403 11.03 -12.66 -14.01
CA ARG A 403 11.69 -11.35 -13.93
C ARG A 403 13.03 -11.41 -13.20
N ALA A 404 13.16 -12.23 -12.16
CA ALA A 404 14.44 -12.48 -11.52
C ALA A 404 15.45 -13.10 -12.50
N ASN A 405 15.03 -14.10 -13.28
CA ASN A 405 15.86 -14.69 -14.33
C ASN A 405 16.22 -13.67 -15.43
N TYR A 406 15.24 -12.87 -15.88
CA TYR A 406 15.45 -11.81 -16.87
C TYR A 406 16.44 -10.74 -16.39
N PHE A 407 16.34 -10.32 -15.13
CA PHE A 407 17.31 -9.43 -14.49
C PHE A 407 18.72 -10.04 -14.49
N LEU A 408 18.89 -11.30 -14.12
CA LEU A 408 20.22 -11.94 -14.11
C LEU A 408 20.84 -12.04 -15.51
N ASN A 409 20.03 -12.27 -16.55
CA ASN A 409 20.50 -12.24 -17.94
C ASN A 409 20.86 -10.81 -18.37
N ASN A 410 20.07 -9.79 -18.03
CA ASN A 410 20.43 -8.38 -18.26
C ASN A 410 21.75 -7.97 -17.57
N VAL A 411 22.07 -8.55 -16.40
CA VAL A 411 23.37 -8.32 -15.75
C VAL A 411 24.51 -8.91 -16.56
N VAL A 412 24.34 -10.12 -17.12
CA VAL A 412 25.34 -10.73 -18.01
C VAL A 412 25.50 -9.92 -19.30
N ASP A 413 24.40 -9.48 -19.91
CA ASP A 413 24.42 -8.70 -21.15
C ASP A 413 25.03 -7.31 -20.94
N THR A 414 24.75 -6.64 -19.82
CA THR A 414 25.41 -5.36 -19.47
C THR A 414 26.89 -5.54 -19.15
N ALA A 415 27.29 -6.63 -18.48
CA ALA A 415 28.69 -6.97 -18.28
C ALA A 415 29.43 -7.17 -19.61
N LYS A 416 28.85 -7.96 -20.52
CA LYS A 416 29.40 -8.21 -21.87
C LYS A 416 29.42 -6.95 -22.75
N ARG A 417 28.50 -6.00 -22.55
CA ARG A 417 28.52 -4.66 -23.16
C ARG A 417 29.65 -3.76 -22.62
N GLY A 418 30.32 -4.12 -21.53
CA GLY A 418 31.34 -3.30 -20.88
C GLY A 418 30.78 -2.21 -19.96
N GLU A 419 29.50 -2.26 -19.60
CA GLU A 419 28.87 -1.29 -18.70
C GLU A 419 29.47 -1.40 -17.29
N THR A 420 29.91 -0.27 -16.71
CA THR A 420 30.47 -0.25 -15.35
C THR A 420 29.37 -0.40 -14.28
N VAL A 421 29.73 -0.91 -13.09
CA VAL A 421 28.75 -1.19 -12.02
C VAL A 421 28.14 0.09 -11.42
N ASP A 422 28.92 1.16 -11.40
CA ASP A 422 28.54 2.52 -11.00
C ASP A 422 27.95 3.34 -12.17
N GLY A 423 27.97 2.81 -13.39
CA GLY A 423 27.35 3.40 -14.56
C GLY A 423 25.83 3.54 -14.39
N ARG A 424 25.24 4.52 -15.08
CA ARG A 424 23.81 4.87 -14.93
C ARG A 424 22.88 3.68 -15.19
N LEU A 425 23.18 2.84 -16.18
CA LEU A 425 22.38 1.67 -16.54
C LEU A 425 22.40 0.61 -15.43
N VAL A 426 23.58 0.16 -15.01
CA VAL A 426 23.71 -0.89 -13.98
C VAL A 426 23.21 -0.40 -12.62
N SER A 427 23.50 0.85 -12.26
CA SER A 427 22.94 1.49 -11.06
C SER A 427 21.41 1.56 -11.07
N PHE A 428 20.79 1.85 -12.23
CA PHE A 428 19.34 1.83 -12.38
C PHE A 428 18.78 0.41 -12.20
N LEU A 429 19.36 -0.60 -12.88
CA LEU A 429 18.91 -2.00 -12.77
C LEU A 429 19.04 -2.53 -11.32
N LEU A 430 20.09 -2.14 -10.59
CA LEU A 430 20.28 -2.51 -9.18
C LEU A 430 19.37 -1.74 -8.21
N SER A 431 18.78 -0.60 -8.62
CA SER A 431 17.91 0.21 -7.76
C SER A 431 16.63 -0.53 -7.39
N ASP A 432 15.98 -1.19 -8.36
CA ASP A 432 14.88 -2.12 -8.12
C ASP A 432 14.85 -3.28 -9.13
N PRO A 433 15.57 -4.39 -8.87
CA PRO A 433 15.69 -5.50 -9.82
C PRO A 433 14.42 -6.36 -9.93
N THR A 434 13.49 -6.27 -8.97
CA THR A 434 12.22 -7.01 -8.97
C THR A 434 11.11 -6.18 -8.32
N CYS A 435 10.74 -5.08 -8.97
CA CYS A 435 9.48 -4.40 -8.70
C CYS A 435 8.29 -5.35 -8.91
N ASP A 436 7.10 -4.94 -8.46
CA ASP A 436 5.86 -5.69 -8.70
C ASP A 436 5.15 -5.27 -9.99
N GLY A 437 5.47 -4.08 -10.51
CA GLY A 437 4.84 -3.49 -11.67
C GLY A 437 5.33 -4.05 -13.00
N GLY A 438 4.52 -3.95 -14.04
CA GLY A 438 4.80 -4.51 -15.37
C GLY A 438 3.86 -3.91 -16.42
N GLN A 439 4.13 -4.26 -17.68
CA GLN A 439 3.50 -3.70 -18.88
C GLN A 439 2.62 -4.73 -19.60
N TRP A 440 1.89 -4.32 -20.64
CA TRP A 440 1.00 -5.24 -21.38
C TRP A 440 1.72 -6.45 -21.98
N ASP A 441 2.80 -6.28 -22.75
CA ASP A 441 3.55 -7.42 -23.33
C ASP A 441 4.12 -8.36 -22.26
N MET A 442 4.43 -7.82 -21.08
CA MET A 442 4.90 -8.62 -19.94
C MET A 442 3.80 -9.54 -19.40
N LEU A 443 2.54 -9.12 -19.49
CA LEU A 443 1.38 -9.95 -19.16
C LEU A 443 1.15 -11.01 -20.24
N VAL A 444 1.22 -10.62 -21.51
CA VAL A 444 1.11 -11.54 -22.65
C VAL A 444 2.12 -12.68 -22.53
N ASN A 445 3.38 -12.35 -22.20
CA ASN A 445 4.45 -13.32 -21.98
C ASN A 445 4.12 -14.34 -20.88
N LEU A 446 3.51 -13.91 -19.77
CA LEU A 446 3.12 -14.80 -18.68
C LEU A 446 1.93 -15.68 -19.06
N ILE A 447 0.90 -15.10 -19.67
CA ILE A 447 -0.32 -15.83 -20.05
C ILE A 447 -0.04 -16.85 -21.14
N ASN A 448 0.75 -16.52 -22.16
CA ASN A 448 1.09 -17.45 -23.24
C ASN A 448 2.07 -18.56 -22.81
N LYS A 449 2.90 -18.33 -21.77
CA LYS A 449 3.85 -19.33 -21.26
C LYS A 449 3.24 -20.24 -20.18
N HIS A 450 2.51 -19.64 -19.24
CA HIS A 450 2.02 -20.32 -18.02
C HIS A 450 0.51 -20.54 -18.04
N GLY A 451 -0.26 -19.64 -18.64
CA GLY A 451 -1.72 -19.71 -18.73
C GLY A 451 -2.43 -18.92 -17.64
N LEU A 452 -3.64 -19.37 -17.30
CA LEU A 452 -4.50 -18.76 -16.28
C LEU A 452 -5.17 -19.84 -15.42
N MET A 453 -5.62 -19.46 -14.22
CA MET A 453 -6.45 -20.33 -13.38
C MET A 453 -7.41 -19.50 -12.50
N PRO A 454 -8.52 -20.07 -12.03
CA PRO A 454 -9.42 -19.43 -11.08
C PRO A 454 -8.73 -19.13 -9.74
N LYS A 455 -9.09 -18.02 -9.09
CA LYS A 455 -8.53 -17.58 -7.80
C LYS A 455 -8.74 -18.61 -6.68
N LYS A 456 -9.83 -19.38 -6.73
CA LYS A 456 -10.09 -20.48 -5.78
C LYS A 456 -9.09 -21.63 -5.87
N CYS A 457 -8.40 -21.80 -7.01
CA CYS A 457 -7.43 -22.87 -7.22
C CYS A 457 -5.99 -22.46 -6.88
N PHE A 458 -5.72 -21.16 -6.69
CA PHE A 458 -4.47 -20.63 -6.14
C PHE A 458 -4.77 -19.27 -5.47
N PRO A 459 -5.04 -19.26 -4.15
CA PRO A 459 -5.51 -18.06 -3.45
C PRO A 459 -4.39 -17.04 -3.17
N GLU A 460 -4.77 -15.88 -2.65
CA GLU A 460 -3.84 -14.85 -2.18
C GLU A 460 -3.10 -15.32 -0.91
N SER A 461 -1.80 -15.00 -0.81
CA SER A 461 -0.98 -15.18 0.41
C SER A 461 -0.71 -13.84 1.08
N TYR A 462 -0.18 -13.87 2.32
CA TYR A 462 0.30 -12.66 3.00
C TYR A 462 1.27 -11.83 2.14
N SER A 463 2.18 -12.49 1.40
CA SER A 463 3.16 -11.80 0.56
C SER A 463 2.59 -11.34 -0.79
N CYS A 464 1.42 -11.85 -1.20
CA CYS A 464 0.66 -11.26 -2.31
C CYS A 464 0.07 -9.90 -1.88
N GLU A 465 -0.50 -9.83 -0.67
CA GLU A 465 -1.13 -8.60 -0.15
C GLU A 465 -0.16 -7.60 0.51
N ALA A 466 1.07 -8.03 0.84
CA ALA A 466 2.10 -7.20 1.50
C ALA A 466 3.52 -7.55 1.00
N SER A 467 3.77 -7.35 -0.29
CA SER A 467 4.94 -7.88 -1.02
C SER A 467 6.30 -7.35 -0.55
N THR A 468 6.36 -6.19 0.12
CA THR A 468 7.59 -5.47 0.50
C THR A 468 8.63 -6.35 1.18
N ARG A 469 8.23 -7.31 2.03
CA ARG A 469 9.16 -8.19 2.75
C ARG A 469 9.76 -9.28 1.87
N MET A 470 8.95 -10.01 1.11
CA MET A 470 9.44 -10.96 0.10
C MET A 470 10.37 -10.26 -0.90
N ASN A 471 9.93 -9.11 -1.42
CA ASN A 471 10.70 -8.27 -2.33
C ASN A 471 12.04 -7.82 -1.72
N SER A 472 12.11 -7.52 -0.42
CA SER A 472 13.39 -7.17 0.22
C SER A 472 14.39 -8.34 0.20
N VAL A 473 13.93 -9.57 0.44
CA VAL A 473 14.77 -10.78 0.40
C VAL A 473 15.26 -11.06 -1.02
N VAL A 474 14.34 -11.06 -2.00
CA VAL A 474 14.66 -11.29 -3.42
C VAL A 474 15.63 -10.23 -3.94
N LYS A 475 15.36 -8.94 -3.72
CA LYS A 475 16.25 -7.84 -4.15
C LYS A 475 17.64 -7.92 -3.50
N SER A 476 17.75 -8.44 -2.27
CA SER A 476 19.05 -8.65 -1.61
C SER A 476 19.86 -9.73 -2.33
N LYS A 477 19.26 -10.89 -2.60
CA LYS A 477 19.93 -12.00 -3.31
C LYS A 477 20.26 -11.63 -4.75
N LEU A 478 19.38 -10.92 -5.46
CA LEU A 478 19.67 -10.50 -6.85
C LEU A 478 20.84 -9.52 -6.96
N ARG A 479 21.06 -8.64 -5.98
CA ARG A 479 22.24 -7.75 -5.95
C ARG A 479 23.54 -8.52 -5.66
N GLU A 480 23.48 -9.51 -4.78
CA GLU A 480 24.59 -10.46 -4.54
C GLU A 480 24.92 -11.22 -5.83
N TYR A 481 23.91 -11.80 -6.48
CA TYR A 481 24.07 -12.55 -7.72
C TYR A 481 24.56 -11.68 -8.88
N ALA A 482 24.13 -10.42 -8.95
CA ALA A 482 24.61 -9.50 -9.96
C ALA A 482 26.12 -9.25 -9.84
N LYS A 483 26.63 -9.09 -8.60
CA LYS A 483 28.07 -9.00 -8.34
C LYS A 483 28.79 -10.29 -8.76
N ASP A 484 28.25 -11.46 -8.38
CA ASP A 484 28.84 -12.76 -8.70
C ASP A 484 28.93 -13.00 -10.22
N LEU A 485 27.84 -12.74 -10.96
CA LEU A 485 27.80 -12.94 -12.41
C LEU A 485 28.73 -11.98 -13.14
N ARG A 486 28.81 -10.72 -12.71
CA ARG A 486 29.78 -9.76 -13.28
C ARG A 486 31.21 -10.21 -13.05
N LYS A 487 31.56 -10.60 -11.82
CA LYS A 487 32.88 -11.17 -11.53
C LYS A 487 33.18 -12.42 -12.38
N LEU A 488 32.19 -13.30 -12.57
CA LEU A 488 32.36 -14.51 -13.38
C LEU A 488 32.65 -14.19 -14.86
N ILE A 489 32.04 -13.13 -15.40
CA ILE A 489 32.35 -12.60 -16.74
C ILE A 489 33.74 -11.94 -16.77
N ASP A 490 34.09 -11.13 -15.77
CA ASP A 490 35.41 -10.47 -15.65
C ASP A 490 36.56 -11.49 -15.53
N ASP A 491 36.33 -12.61 -14.85
CA ASP A 491 37.25 -13.75 -14.72
C ASP A 491 37.35 -14.60 -16.02
N GLY A 492 36.57 -14.28 -17.07
CA GLY A 492 36.65 -14.91 -18.39
C GLY A 492 35.89 -16.23 -18.56
N ALA A 493 34.87 -16.48 -17.73
CA ALA A 493 34.08 -17.72 -17.79
C ALA A 493 33.31 -17.90 -19.10
N SER A 494 33.06 -19.16 -19.45
CA SER A 494 32.25 -19.53 -20.62
C SER A 494 30.76 -19.31 -20.41
N ASP A 495 30.01 -19.18 -21.51
CA ASP A 495 28.55 -19.03 -21.50
C ASP A 495 27.82 -20.18 -20.77
N ASP A 496 28.37 -21.39 -20.76
CA ASP A 496 27.74 -22.54 -20.10
C ASP A 496 27.99 -22.54 -18.58
N GLU A 497 29.15 -22.07 -18.12
CA GLU A 497 29.41 -21.82 -16.69
C GLU A 497 28.49 -20.71 -16.14
N VAL A 498 28.28 -19.65 -16.93
CA VAL A 498 27.37 -18.56 -16.59
C VAL A 498 25.91 -19.06 -16.51
N LYS A 499 25.44 -19.86 -17.48
CA LYS A 499 24.09 -20.46 -17.44
C LYS A 499 23.88 -21.36 -16.22
N GLU A 500 24.86 -22.19 -15.89
CA GLU A 500 24.77 -23.08 -14.72
C GLU A 500 24.80 -22.27 -13.40
N ARG A 501 25.57 -21.17 -13.32
CA ARG A 501 25.52 -20.25 -12.18
C ARG A 501 24.14 -19.58 -12.03
N ILE A 502 23.55 -19.08 -13.12
CA ILE A 502 22.19 -18.50 -13.12
C ILE A 502 21.16 -19.55 -12.67
N LYS A 503 21.25 -20.79 -13.15
CA LYS A 503 20.34 -21.87 -12.77
C LYS A 503 20.39 -22.20 -11.28
N GLN A 504 21.57 -22.23 -10.68
CA GLN A 504 21.75 -22.40 -9.23
C GLN A 504 21.12 -21.25 -8.45
N GLN A 505 21.41 -20.00 -8.86
CA GLN A 505 20.85 -18.79 -8.28
C GLN A 505 19.31 -18.75 -8.38
N MET A 506 18.76 -19.21 -9.50
CA MET A 506 17.31 -19.27 -9.73
C MET A 506 16.62 -20.36 -8.91
N ASN A 507 17.28 -21.47 -8.56
CA ASN A 507 16.74 -22.44 -7.60
C ASN A 507 16.53 -21.79 -6.22
N GLU A 508 17.48 -20.95 -5.75
CA GLU A 508 17.31 -20.19 -4.51
C GLU A 508 16.16 -19.18 -4.60
N ILE A 509 16.01 -18.46 -5.72
CA ILE A 509 14.87 -17.55 -5.93
C ILE A 509 13.54 -18.31 -5.94
N TYR A 510 13.46 -19.43 -6.66
CA TYR A 510 12.26 -20.28 -6.72
C TYR A 510 11.82 -20.72 -5.32
N ASN A 511 12.77 -21.15 -4.48
CA ASN A 511 12.50 -21.52 -3.09
C ASN A 511 11.98 -20.32 -2.27
N ILE A 512 12.60 -19.14 -2.37
CA ILE A 512 12.15 -17.93 -1.66
C ILE A 512 10.72 -17.55 -2.07
N VAL A 513 10.43 -17.53 -3.36
CA VAL A 513 9.09 -17.18 -3.88
C VAL A 513 8.05 -18.24 -3.48
N GLY A 514 8.39 -19.53 -3.60
CA GLY A 514 7.53 -20.64 -3.18
C GLY A 514 7.21 -20.65 -1.68
N ILE A 515 8.17 -20.31 -0.82
CA ILE A 515 7.96 -20.14 0.62
C ILE A 515 7.00 -18.97 0.92
N CYS A 516 7.08 -17.88 0.15
CA CYS A 516 6.29 -16.67 0.40
C CYS A 516 4.87 -16.69 -0.21
N LEU A 517 4.66 -17.39 -1.33
CA LEU A 517 3.42 -17.38 -2.11
C LEU A 517 2.71 -18.74 -2.18
N GLY A 518 3.39 -19.83 -1.79
CA GLY A 518 3.00 -21.18 -2.18
C GLY A 518 3.52 -21.53 -3.59
N ILE A 519 3.44 -22.80 -3.96
CA ILE A 519 3.79 -23.28 -5.30
C ILE A 519 2.47 -23.63 -6.03
N PRO A 520 2.20 -23.08 -7.23
CA PRO A 520 0.95 -23.35 -7.94
C PRO A 520 0.94 -24.79 -8.48
N PRO A 521 -0.21 -25.48 -8.46
CA PRO A 521 -0.29 -26.86 -8.90
C PRO A 521 -0.19 -26.99 -10.42
N GLU A 522 0.51 -28.03 -10.90
CA GLU A 522 0.66 -28.31 -12.35
C GLU A 522 -0.69 -28.56 -13.04
N LYS A 523 -1.64 -29.15 -12.31
CA LYS A 523 -3.02 -29.38 -12.72
C LYS A 523 -3.96 -29.08 -11.57
N PHE A 524 -5.13 -28.53 -11.88
CA PHE A 524 -6.19 -28.28 -10.91
C PHE A 524 -7.53 -28.81 -11.43
N THR A 525 -8.48 -28.98 -10.50
CA THR A 525 -9.90 -29.13 -10.80
C THR A 525 -10.61 -27.93 -10.22
N TRP A 526 -11.42 -27.24 -11.02
CA TRP A 526 -12.24 -26.12 -10.58
C TRP A 526 -13.71 -26.52 -10.58
N GLU A 527 -14.31 -26.51 -9.39
CA GLU A 527 -15.73 -26.75 -9.17
C GLU A 527 -16.45 -25.43 -8.91
N TYR A 528 -17.64 -25.28 -9.47
CA TYR A 528 -18.45 -24.07 -9.33
C TYR A 528 -19.94 -24.33 -9.57
N TYR A 529 -20.74 -23.35 -9.20
CA TYR A 529 -22.15 -23.24 -9.59
C TYR A 529 -22.29 -22.08 -10.57
N ASP A 530 -23.10 -22.26 -11.63
CA ASP A 530 -23.53 -21.14 -12.48
C ASP A 530 -24.66 -20.34 -11.80
N LYS A 531 -25.12 -19.24 -12.41
CA LYS A 531 -26.28 -18.45 -11.93
C LYS A 531 -27.57 -19.27 -11.81
N SER A 532 -27.68 -20.40 -12.52
CA SER A 532 -28.80 -21.34 -12.44
C SER A 532 -28.68 -22.31 -11.25
N LYS A 533 -27.64 -22.17 -10.41
CA LYS A 533 -27.26 -23.09 -9.32
C LYS A 533 -26.94 -24.51 -9.80
N LYS A 534 -26.54 -24.69 -11.05
CA LYS A 534 -26.08 -25.98 -11.58
C LYS A 534 -24.61 -26.19 -11.22
N TYR A 535 -24.31 -27.29 -10.51
CA TYR A 535 -22.94 -27.73 -10.27
C TYR A 535 -22.24 -28.07 -11.60
N LEU A 536 -21.03 -27.57 -11.75
CA LEU A 536 -20.15 -27.74 -12.91
C LEU A 536 -18.71 -27.95 -12.42
N THR A 537 -17.92 -28.68 -13.20
CA THR A 537 -16.52 -28.96 -12.89
C THR A 537 -15.66 -28.90 -14.15
N ILE A 538 -14.45 -28.36 -14.03
CA ILE A 538 -13.43 -28.30 -15.08
C ILE A 538 -12.11 -28.82 -14.51
N GLY A 539 -11.72 -30.04 -14.89
CA GLY A 539 -10.41 -30.60 -14.57
C GLY A 539 -10.39 -32.13 -14.54
N PRO A 540 -9.23 -32.75 -14.21
CA PRO A 540 -7.94 -32.09 -13.94
C PRO A 540 -7.33 -31.45 -15.21
N ILE A 541 -6.96 -30.16 -15.15
CA ILE A 541 -6.47 -29.38 -16.30
C ILE A 541 -5.23 -28.54 -15.92
N ARG A 542 -4.31 -28.32 -16.87
CA ARG A 542 -3.17 -27.40 -16.69
C ARG A 542 -3.62 -25.94 -16.89
N PRO A 543 -3.02 -24.94 -16.23
CA PRO A 543 -3.37 -23.53 -16.43
C PRO A 543 -3.27 -23.03 -17.88
N ILE A 544 -2.28 -23.50 -18.66
CA ILE A 544 -2.17 -23.18 -20.08
C ILE A 544 -3.30 -23.80 -20.91
N ASP A 545 -3.67 -25.05 -20.64
CA ASP A 545 -4.82 -25.72 -21.29
C ASP A 545 -6.15 -25.04 -20.92
N PHE A 546 -6.26 -24.48 -19.72
CA PHE A 546 -7.42 -23.72 -19.28
C PHE A 546 -7.53 -22.38 -20.02
N TYR A 547 -6.43 -21.63 -20.16
CA TYR A 547 -6.40 -20.42 -20.98
C TYR A 547 -6.80 -20.71 -22.44
N GLU A 548 -6.11 -21.63 -23.12
CA GLU A 548 -6.34 -21.93 -24.54
C GLU A 548 -7.78 -22.43 -24.84
N LYS A 549 -8.39 -23.22 -23.94
CA LYS A 549 -9.71 -23.83 -24.19
C LYS A 549 -10.90 -23.02 -23.68
N TYR A 550 -10.74 -22.29 -22.57
CA TYR A 550 -11.87 -21.65 -21.86
C TYR A 550 -11.80 -20.12 -21.85
N VAL A 551 -10.63 -19.51 -22.09
CA VAL A 551 -10.47 -18.04 -22.01
C VAL A 551 -10.19 -17.43 -23.39
N LYS A 552 -9.14 -17.92 -24.07
CA LYS A 552 -8.65 -17.42 -25.36
C LYS A 552 -9.72 -17.30 -26.47
N PRO A 553 -10.73 -18.19 -26.59
CA PRO A 553 -11.79 -18.04 -27.58
C PRO A 553 -12.68 -16.80 -27.39
N TYR A 554 -12.65 -16.16 -26.21
CA TYR A 554 -13.45 -14.98 -25.86
C TYR A 554 -12.59 -13.76 -25.50
N PHE A 555 -11.33 -13.99 -25.11
CA PHE A 555 -10.32 -12.95 -24.91
C PHE A 555 -8.93 -13.52 -25.22
N ASN A 556 -8.48 -13.33 -26.46
CA ASN A 556 -7.11 -13.64 -26.86
C ASN A 556 -6.19 -12.45 -26.55
N VAL A 557 -5.14 -12.65 -25.75
CA VAL A 557 -4.23 -11.54 -25.39
C VAL A 557 -3.36 -11.09 -26.56
N ASP A 558 -3.12 -11.95 -27.55
CA ASP A 558 -2.34 -11.63 -28.77
C ASP A 558 -3.08 -10.78 -29.79
N ASP A 559 -4.41 -10.66 -29.66
CA ASP A 559 -5.23 -9.77 -30.51
C ASP A 559 -5.38 -8.36 -29.94
N LYS A 560 -4.81 -8.10 -28.76
CA LYS A 560 -4.81 -6.78 -28.13
C LYS A 560 -3.50 -6.05 -28.43
N VAL A 561 -3.60 -4.75 -28.71
CA VAL A 561 -2.48 -3.88 -29.08
C VAL A 561 -2.33 -2.73 -28.08
N CYS A 562 -1.08 -2.44 -27.70
CA CYS A 562 -0.71 -1.34 -26.83
C CYS A 562 -0.48 -0.05 -27.63
N LEU A 563 -1.27 0.98 -27.34
CA LEU A 563 -1.09 2.32 -27.89
C LEU A 563 -0.71 3.28 -26.76
N VAL A 564 0.32 4.10 -26.97
CA VAL A 564 0.75 5.12 -26.00
C VAL A 564 0.57 6.54 -26.54
N THR A 565 0.56 7.52 -25.64
CA THR A 565 0.63 8.95 -25.95
C THR A 565 1.81 9.59 -25.23
N ASP A 566 2.96 9.61 -25.90
CA ASP A 566 4.17 10.31 -25.47
C ASP A 566 4.37 11.57 -26.33
N PRO A 567 4.06 12.77 -25.80
CA PRO A 567 4.15 14.03 -26.55
C PRO A 567 5.55 14.64 -26.56
N ARG A 568 6.59 13.96 -26.01
CA ARG A 568 7.97 14.48 -26.03
C ARG A 568 8.42 14.70 -27.47
N SER A 569 9.03 15.86 -27.75
CA SER A 569 9.40 16.26 -29.11
C SER A 569 10.45 15.35 -29.79
N SER A 570 11.21 14.56 -29.01
CA SER A 570 12.09 13.50 -29.50
C SER A 570 11.34 12.25 -30.00
N ASN A 571 10.10 12.06 -29.55
CA ASN A 571 9.33 10.82 -29.67
C ASN A 571 8.13 11.06 -30.59
N LEU A 572 8.37 11.04 -31.90
CA LEU A 572 7.36 11.23 -32.92
C LEU A 572 6.19 10.22 -32.82
N TYR A 573 4.98 10.68 -33.12
CA TYR A 573 3.84 9.80 -33.37
C TYR A 573 4.00 8.99 -34.66
N GLY A 574 3.28 7.87 -34.79
CA GLY A 574 3.43 6.95 -35.94
C GLY A 574 4.76 6.18 -35.93
N ARG A 575 5.29 5.92 -34.73
CA ARG A 575 6.53 5.18 -34.49
C ARG A 575 6.34 4.19 -33.35
N SER A 576 7.05 3.06 -33.47
CA SER A 576 7.16 2.05 -32.43
C SER A 576 8.37 2.34 -31.55
N TYR A 577 8.24 2.15 -30.25
CA TYR A 577 9.29 2.32 -29.25
C TYR A 577 9.40 1.08 -28.36
N THR A 578 10.58 0.87 -27.80
CA THR A 578 10.83 -0.11 -26.74
C THR A 578 11.79 0.48 -25.72
N VAL A 579 11.89 -0.09 -24.53
CA VAL A 579 12.76 0.42 -23.44
C VAL A 579 13.84 -0.61 -23.16
N ASP A 580 15.12 -0.20 -23.15
CA ASP A 580 16.24 -1.12 -22.90
C ASP A 580 16.08 -1.84 -21.55
N CYS A 581 16.42 -3.13 -21.50
CA CYS A 581 16.27 -4.01 -20.34
C CYS A 581 14.85 -4.06 -19.69
N LEU A 582 13.78 -3.58 -20.34
CA LEU A 582 12.41 -3.68 -19.82
C LEU A 582 11.74 -4.99 -20.27
N GLY A 583 11.44 -5.86 -19.31
CA GLY A 583 10.79 -7.14 -19.57
C GLY A 583 10.75 -8.06 -18.34
N ASN A 584 10.20 -9.26 -18.52
CA ASN A 584 10.11 -10.28 -17.47
C ASN A 584 10.46 -11.69 -17.95
N VAL A 585 10.15 -12.09 -19.19
CA VAL A 585 10.45 -13.44 -19.70
C VAL A 585 11.60 -13.38 -20.69
N VAL A 586 12.69 -14.11 -20.42
CA VAL A 586 13.83 -14.25 -21.36
C VAL A 586 13.33 -14.95 -22.63
N GLY A 587 13.55 -14.33 -23.79
CA GLY A 587 13.03 -14.79 -25.08
C GLY A 587 11.53 -14.55 -25.29
N GLY A 588 10.86 -13.81 -24.40
CA GLY A 588 9.48 -13.34 -24.61
C GLY A 588 9.39 -12.18 -25.60
N ARG A 589 8.16 -11.72 -25.85
CA ARG A 589 7.89 -10.47 -26.59
C ARG A 589 8.56 -9.29 -25.88
N PRO A 590 9.25 -8.39 -26.60
CA PRO A 590 9.67 -7.10 -26.04
C PRO A 590 8.44 -6.24 -25.73
N VAL A 591 8.59 -5.27 -24.82
CA VAL A 591 7.55 -4.26 -24.60
C VAL A 591 7.55 -3.29 -25.79
N LEU A 592 6.42 -3.22 -26.51
CA LEU A 592 6.27 -2.38 -27.70
C LEU A 592 5.21 -1.30 -27.50
N TYR A 593 5.63 -0.06 -27.70
CA TYR A 593 4.79 1.12 -27.58
C TYR A 593 4.57 1.78 -28.94
N ASN A 594 3.34 1.71 -29.44
CA ASN A 594 2.94 2.42 -30.66
C ASN A 594 2.48 3.84 -30.27
N ASN A 595 3.32 4.84 -30.54
CA ASN A 595 3.07 6.21 -30.10
C ASN A 595 2.09 6.93 -31.02
N GLN A 596 1.00 7.44 -30.45
CA GLN A 596 -0.12 8.05 -31.17
C GLN A 596 -0.68 9.29 -30.43
N PRO A 597 -1.33 10.22 -31.14
CA PRO A 597 -2.00 11.36 -30.52
C PRO A 597 -3.09 10.93 -29.53
N VAL A 598 -3.21 11.63 -28.41
CA VAL A 598 -4.14 11.25 -27.33
C VAL A 598 -5.61 11.25 -27.76
N GLU A 599 -5.97 12.03 -28.78
CA GLU A 599 -7.28 12.04 -29.41
C GLU A 599 -7.63 10.68 -30.01
N LEU A 600 -6.68 10.00 -30.66
CA LEU A 600 -6.90 8.68 -31.25
C LEU A 600 -7.11 7.62 -30.17
N LEU A 601 -6.33 7.66 -29.08
CA LEU A 601 -6.52 6.78 -27.93
C LEU A 601 -7.93 6.98 -27.33
N LEU A 602 -8.33 8.22 -27.12
CA LEU A 602 -9.63 8.61 -26.57
C LEU A 602 -10.81 8.17 -27.45
N ASP A 603 -10.68 8.28 -28.77
CA ASP A 603 -11.68 7.78 -29.73
C ASP A 603 -11.74 6.24 -29.75
N LEU A 604 -10.61 5.54 -29.71
CA LEU A 604 -10.55 4.07 -29.68
C LEU A 604 -11.11 3.49 -28.37
N VAL A 605 -10.79 4.09 -27.21
CA VAL A 605 -11.40 3.73 -25.92
C VAL A 605 -12.92 3.94 -25.98
N THR A 606 -13.38 5.08 -26.49
CA THR A 606 -14.81 5.37 -26.63
C THR A 606 -15.51 4.37 -27.55
N LYS A 607 -14.85 3.94 -28.64
CA LYS A 607 -15.34 2.92 -29.58
C LYS A 607 -15.45 1.54 -28.90
N ALA A 608 -14.41 1.08 -28.21
CA ALA A 608 -14.40 -0.19 -27.47
C ALA A 608 -15.55 -0.26 -26.43
N LEU A 609 -15.70 0.80 -25.63
CA LEU A 609 -16.73 0.87 -24.58
C LEU A 609 -18.15 0.93 -25.17
N LYS A 610 -18.35 1.55 -26.34
CA LYS A 610 -19.63 1.51 -27.09
C LYS A 610 -19.96 0.11 -27.61
N PHE A 611 -18.96 -0.74 -27.87
CA PHE A 611 -19.14 -2.16 -28.20
C PHE A 611 -19.23 -3.08 -26.96
N GLY A 612 -19.05 -2.54 -25.75
CA GLY A 612 -19.09 -3.29 -24.50
C GLY A 612 -17.78 -4.03 -24.16
N GLU A 613 -16.66 -3.67 -24.79
CA GLU A 613 -15.34 -4.19 -24.43
C GLU A 613 -14.68 -3.34 -23.33
N PRO A 614 -14.19 -3.95 -22.24
CA PRO A 614 -13.40 -3.25 -21.23
C PRO A 614 -12.00 -2.92 -21.76
N VAL A 615 -11.47 -1.76 -21.38
CA VAL A 615 -10.15 -1.28 -21.85
C VAL A 615 -9.19 -1.17 -20.68
N TRP A 616 -8.09 -1.92 -20.72
CA TRP A 616 -6.96 -1.73 -19.81
C TRP A 616 -6.25 -0.43 -20.17
N PHE A 617 -5.83 0.33 -19.18
CA PHE A 617 -5.04 1.55 -19.40
C PHE A 617 -4.05 1.82 -18.27
N GLY A 618 -2.97 2.53 -18.61
CA GLY A 618 -1.94 3.00 -17.70
C GLY A 618 -1.92 4.52 -17.58
N CYS A 619 -1.78 5.02 -16.35
CA CYS A 619 -1.92 6.44 -16.02
C CYS A 619 -1.04 6.88 -14.83
N GLU A 620 -0.99 8.18 -14.59
CA GLU A 620 -0.49 8.77 -13.35
C GLU A 620 -1.67 9.06 -12.39
N VAL A 621 -2.04 8.06 -11.59
CA VAL A 621 -3.25 8.11 -10.74
C VAL A 621 -3.17 9.13 -9.59
N ASN A 622 -1.97 9.58 -9.21
CA ASN A 622 -1.80 10.43 -8.01
C ASN A 622 -1.96 11.94 -8.29
N LYS A 623 -2.14 12.34 -9.56
CA LYS A 623 -2.27 13.74 -9.95
C LYS A 623 -3.75 14.09 -10.11
N ARG A 624 -4.17 15.26 -9.62
CA ARG A 624 -5.54 15.77 -9.73
C ARG A 624 -6.63 14.73 -9.36
N PHE A 625 -6.42 14.02 -8.25
CA PHE A 625 -7.24 12.88 -7.83
C PHE A 625 -7.76 13.00 -6.40
N ALA A 626 -9.09 13.04 -6.24
CA ALA A 626 -9.76 13.02 -4.93
C ALA A 626 -10.04 11.58 -4.48
N GLY A 627 -9.03 10.93 -3.90
CA GLY A 627 -9.00 9.47 -3.75
C GLY A 627 -10.04 8.82 -2.82
N LYS A 628 -10.71 9.57 -1.95
CA LYS A 628 -11.85 9.07 -1.15
C LYS A 628 -13.13 9.07 -1.98
N GLN A 629 -13.36 10.16 -2.71
CA GLN A 629 -14.54 10.38 -3.55
C GLN A 629 -14.46 9.68 -4.91
N GLY A 630 -13.25 9.26 -5.32
CA GLY A 630 -13.02 8.54 -6.57
C GLY A 630 -13.19 9.42 -7.81
N ILE A 631 -12.62 10.63 -7.78
CA ILE A 631 -12.78 11.63 -8.84
C ILE A 631 -11.40 12.04 -9.37
N GLU A 632 -11.19 11.78 -10.66
CA GLU A 632 -10.01 12.13 -11.46
C GLU A 632 -10.40 13.29 -12.40
N ASP A 633 -10.18 14.52 -11.94
CA ASP A 633 -10.64 15.75 -12.57
C ASP A 633 -9.63 16.88 -12.31
N LEU A 634 -9.25 17.62 -13.35
CA LEU A 634 -8.27 18.72 -13.25
C LEU A 634 -8.73 19.80 -12.26
N ASP A 635 -10.04 20.05 -12.21
CA ASP A 635 -10.68 21.05 -11.35
C ASP A 635 -11.09 20.49 -9.97
N VAL A 636 -10.69 19.25 -9.62
CA VAL A 636 -11.07 18.66 -8.32
C VAL A 636 -10.39 19.33 -7.12
N HIS A 637 -9.29 20.06 -7.33
CA HIS A 637 -8.56 20.78 -6.29
C HIS A 637 -8.30 22.25 -6.65
N ASP A 638 -8.74 23.17 -5.78
CA ASP A 638 -8.55 24.62 -5.86
C ASP A 638 -7.16 25.07 -5.33
N PHE A 639 -6.07 24.43 -5.77
CA PHE A 639 -4.70 24.71 -5.28
C PHE A 639 -4.32 26.20 -5.36
N LYS A 640 -4.61 26.84 -6.49
CA LYS A 640 -4.34 28.27 -6.72
C LYS A 640 -5.10 29.19 -5.74
N LEU A 641 -6.29 28.79 -5.28
CA LEU A 641 -7.02 29.53 -4.25
C LEU A 641 -6.28 29.44 -2.92
N VAL A 642 -5.95 28.22 -2.48
CA VAL A 642 -5.37 27.95 -1.15
C VAL A 642 -3.92 28.44 -1.05
N PHE A 643 -3.05 28.05 -1.99
CA PHE A 643 -1.60 28.33 -1.95
C PHE A 643 -1.18 29.59 -2.73
N GLY A 644 -2.06 30.14 -3.57
CA GLY A 644 -1.70 31.23 -4.50
C GLY A 644 -0.94 30.77 -5.74
N VAL A 645 -0.47 29.52 -5.76
CA VAL A 645 0.19 28.85 -6.88
C VAL A 645 -0.61 27.63 -7.30
N ASP A 646 -0.53 27.26 -8.58
CA ASP A 646 -1.07 26.01 -9.09
C ASP A 646 0.04 24.96 -9.21
N ILE A 647 -0.32 23.68 -9.26
CA ILE A 647 0.64 22.55 -9.29
C ILE A 647 0.18 21.46 -10.26
N GLN A 648 1.05 20.50 -10.60
CA GLN A 648 0.77 19.30 -11.41
C GLN A 648 0.39 19.53 -12.89
N THR A 649 -0.10 20.73 -13.24
CA THR A 649 -0.59 21.12 -14.58
C THR A 649 0.04 22.44 -15.05
N THR A 650 1.07 22.93 -14.36
CA THR A 650 1.82 24.17 -14.68
C THR A 650 2.86 23.99 -15.78
N MET A 651 3.23 22.75 -16.07
CA MET A 651 4.03 22.32 -17.22
C MET A 651 3.14 21.49 -18.13
N ASP A 652 3.40 21.48 -19.44
CA ASP A 652 2.72 20.57 -20.36
C ASP A 652 3.12 19.10 -20.12
N LYS A 653 2.41 18.16 -20.76
CA LYS A 653 2.62 16.73 -20.55
C LYS A 653 4.02 16.24 -20.98
N ALA A 654 4.66 16.88 -21.96
CA ALA A 654 6.01 16.53 -22.41
C ALA A 654 7.06 16.99 -21.38
N ASP A 655 6.95 18.23 -20.91
CA ASP A 655 7.81 18.76 -19.86
C ASP A 655 7.66 17.98 -18.55
N ARG A 656 6.43 17.60 -18.16
CA ARG A 656 6.21 16.77 -16.96
C ARG A 656 6.91 15.41 -17.04
N LEU A 657 6.99 14.78 -18.21
CA LEU A 657 7.75 13.56 -18.44
C LEU A 657 9.28 13.80 -18.40
N LEU A 658 9.76 14.88 -19.03
CA LEU A 658 11.19 15.19 -19.12
C LEU A 658 11.80 15.62 -17.78
N TYR A 659 11.08 16.42 -17.00
CA TYR A 659 11.53 16.97 -15.72
C TYR A 659 11.11 16.12 -14.50
N GLY A 660 10.48 14.97 -14.71
CA GLY A 660 10.19 13.99 -13.65
C GLY A 660 9.02 14.33 -12.72
N GLU A 661 8.12 15.23 -13.15
CA GLU A 661 6.89 15.56 -12.41
C GLU A 661 5.79 14.50 -12.65
N SER A 662 5.76 13.86 -13.83
CA SER A 662 4.77 12.84 -14.18
C SER A 662 5.41 11.67 -14.92
N MET A 663 4.92 10.47 -14.64
CA MET A 663 5.24 9.22 -15.33
C MET A 663 4.08 8.25 -15.10
N MET A 664 4.02 7.15 -15.84
CA MET A 664 2.99 6.15 -15.60
C MET A 664 3.23 5.43 -14.26
N THR A 665 2.22 5.41 -13.38
CA THR A 665 2.31 4.89 -12.00
C THR A 665 1.30 3.81 -11.68
N HIS A 666 0.18 3.69 -12.38
CA HIS A 666 -0.89 2.73 -12.03
C HIS A 666 -1.72 2.32 -13.24
N ALA A 667 -2.24 1.08 -13.22
CA ALA A 667 -3.10 0.53 -14.26
C ALA A 667 -4.51 0.21 -13.73
N MET A 668 -5.51 0.51 -14.54
CA MET A 668 -6.93 0.33 -14.22
C MET A 668 -7.72 -0.10 -15.48
N VAL A 669 -9.05 -0.21 -15.36
CA VAL A 669 -9.93 -0.64 -16.45
C VAL A 669 -11.03 0.38 -16.69
N PHE A 670 -11.24 0.82 -17.93
CA PHE A 670 -12.45 1.53 -18.30
C PHE A 670 -13.63 0.55 -18.49
N THR A 671 -14.77 0.83 -17.86
CA THR A 671 -16.01 0.01 -17.95
C THR A 671 -17.23 0.79 -18.46
N GLY A 672 -17.06 2.07 -18.77
CA GLY A 672 -18.12 2.90 -19.33
C GLY A 672 -17.64 4.29 -19.75
N VAL A 673 -18.44 4.97 -20.56
CA VAL A 673 -18.16 6.30 -21.10
C VAL A 673 -19.46 7.12 -21.21
N SER A 674 -19.37 8.41 -20.89
CA SER A 674 -20.39 9.39 -21.24
C SER A 674 -19.94 10.14 -22.48
N VAL A 675 -20.84 10.32 -23.45
CA VAL A 675 -20.61 11.22 -24.59
C VAL A 675 -21.57 12.41 -24.55
N ASP A 676 -21.13 13.55 -25.04
CA ASP A 676 -22.03 14.68 -25.32
C ASP A 676 -23.02 14.29 -26.44
N PRO A 677 -24.35 14.45 -26.26
CA PRO A 677 -25.34 14.03 -27.24
C PRO A 677 -25.15 14.64 -28.64
N ASN A 678 -24.67 15.88 -28.72
CA ASN A 678 -24.59 16.64 -29.97
C ASN A 678 -23.31 16.33 -30.77
N SER A 679 -22.15 16.34 -30.10
CA SER A 679 -20.83 16.16 -30.70
C SER A 679 -20.34 14.72 -30.70
N GLN A 680 -20.98 13.83 -29.94
CA GLN A 680 -20.61 12.42 -29.72
C GLN A 680 -19.20 12.20 -29.12
N LYS A 681 -18.52 13.26 -28.71
CA LYS A 681 -17.22 13.21 -28.02
C LYS A 681 -17.39 12.76 -26.56
N PRO A 682 -16.44 12.01 -25.99
CA PRO A 682 -16.50 11.60 -24.60
C PRO A 682 -16.29 12.79 -23.65
N THR A 683 -16.98 12.77 -22.52
CA THR A 683 -16.92 13.80 -21.48
C THR A 683 -16.35 13.27 -20.17
N LYS A 684 -16.67 12.01 -19.83
CA LYS A 684 -16.12 11.29 -18.67
C LYS A 684 -16.19 9.78 -18.86
N PHE A 685 -15.32 9.05 -18.16
CA PHE A 685 -15.19 7.60 -18.18
C PHE A 685 -15.47 7.01 -16.79
N ARG A 686 -15.96 5.77 -16.77
CA ARG A 686 -16.10 4.94 -15.57
C ARG A 686 -14.88 4.04 -15.48
N VAL A 687 -14.24 4.02 -14.32
CA VAL A 687 -13.00 3.26 -14.08
C VAL A 687 -13.23 2.22 -12.99
N GLU A 688 -12.99 0.93 -13.28
CA GLU A 688 -12.84 -0.10 -12.26
C GLU A 688 -11.39 -0.09 -11.75
N ASN A 689 -11.22 0.10 -10.44
CA ASN A 689 -9.92 0.07 -9.78
C ASN A 689 -9.79 -1.18 -8.89
N SER A 690 -8.55 -1.53 -8.54
CA SER A 690 -8.21 -2.74 -7.78
C SER A 690 -7.78 -2.42 -6.33
N TRP A 691 -8.52 -1.52 -5.66
CA TRP A 691 -8.28 -1.12 -4.26
C TRP A 691 -9.40 -1.54 -3.29
N GLY A 692 -10.34 -2.39 -3.74
CA GLY A 692 -11.54 -2.77 -3.01
C GLY A 692 -12.64 -1.70 -3.01
N GLU A 693 -13.72 -1.96 -2.28
CA GLU A 693 -14.98 -1.21 -2.37
C GLU A 693 -15.01 0.10 -1.54
N ASP A 694 -14.04 0.31 -0.65
CA ASP A 694 -14.02 1.43 0.32
C ASP A 694 -13.73 2.82 -0.30
N ARG A 695 -13.48 2.90 -1.62
CA ARG A 695 -13.11 4.14 -2.34
C ARG A 695 -14.09 4.42 -3.48
N GLY A 696 -14.37 5.70 -3.74
CA GLY A 696 -15.24 6.11 -4.83
C GLY A 696 -16.65 5.54 -4.71
N GLU A 697 -17.25 5.19 -5.84
CA GLU A 697 -18.53 4.48 -5.87
C GLU A 697 -18.26 2.96 -5.85
N LYS A 698 -18.09 2.39 -4.66
CA LYS A 698 -17.84 0.95 -4.45
C LYS A 698 -16.66 0.42 -5.30
N GLY A 699 -15.51 1.07 -5.21
CA GLY A 699 -14.30 0.73 -5.95
C GLY A 699 -14.20 1.35 -7.36
N TYR A 700 -15.26 1.99 -7.86
CA TYR A 700 -15.25 2.67 -9.15
C TYR A 700 -14.95 4.17 -9.04
N LEU A 701 -14.18 4.69 -10.01
CA LEU A 701 -13.85 6.10 -10.15
C LEU A 701 -14.60 6.74 -11.34
N ILE A 702 -14.65 8.07 -11.34
CA ILE A 702 -14.93 8.91 -12.51
C ILE A 702 -13.64 9.57 -12.96
N MET A 703 -13.37 9.51 -14.26
CA MET A 703 -12.31 10.27 -14.91
C MET A 703 -12.90 11.23 -15.94
N THR A 704 -12.51 12.50 -15.92
CA THR A 704 -12.90 13.46 -16.97
C THR A 704 -12.08 13.27 -18.25
N ALA A 705 -12.65 13.63 -19.40
CA ALA A 705 -11.94 13.55 -20.68
C ALA A 705 -10.69 14.45 -20.74
N GLU A 706 -10.64 15.53 -19.96
CA GLU A 706 -9.44 16.38 -19.86
C GLU A 706 -8.37 15.76 -18.94
N TRP A 707 -8.77 15.11 -17.83
CA TRP A 707 -7.83 14.34 -17.01
C TRP A 707 -7.19 13.20 -17.82
N PHE A 708 -7.99 12.49 -18.64
CA PHE A 708 -7.48 11.47 -19.57
C PHE A 708 -6.33 12.03 -20.43
N LYS A 709 -6.52 13.19 -21.07
CA LYS A 709 -5.50 13.79 -21.94
C LYS A 709 -4.19 14.08 -21.20
N GLU A 710 -4.29 14.62 -19.99
CA GLU A 710 -3.13 15.04 -19.21
C GLU A 710 -2.36 13.88 -18.55
N PHE A 711 -3.05 12.83 -18.10
CA PHE A 711 -2.49 11.81 -17.19
C PHE A 711 -2.68 10.34 -17.58
N VAL A 712 -3.42 10.00 -18.65
CA VAL A 712 -3.36 8.65 -19.26
C VAL A 712 -2.23 8.59 -20.27
N PHE A 713 -1.41 7.54 -20.22
CA PHE A 713 -0.22 7.37 -21.07
C PHE A 713 -0.32 6.19 -22.02
N GLU A 714 -1.07 5.15 -21.65
CA GLU A 714 -1.16 3.88 -22.37
C GLU A 714 -2.60 3.36 -22.35
N VAL A 715 -3.07 2.80 -23.47
CA VAL A 715 -4.34 2.06 -23.55
C VAL A 715 -4.14 0.78 -24.36
N VAL A 716 -4.86 -0.28 -23.99
CA VAL A 716 -4.82 -1.56 -24.69
C VAL A 716 -6.20 -1.88 -25.24
N VAL A 717 -6.29 -1.97 -26.57
CA VAL A 717 -7.55 -2.18 -27.30
C VAL A 717 -7.44 -3.38 -28.24
N ASP A 718 -8.58 -3.90 -28.70
CA ASP A 718 -8.61 -4.94 -29.72
C ASP A 718 -8.13 -4.41 -31.08
N ARG A 719 -7.28 -5.18 -31.77
CA ARG A 719 -6.74 -4.78 -33.08
C ARG A 719 -7.84 -4.57 -34.13
N SER A 720 -8.99 -5.24 -34.03
CA SER A 720 -10.10 -5.13 -34.98
C SER A 720 -10.77 -3.76 -35.01
N ILE A 721 -10.60 -2.95 -33.95
CA ILE A 721 -11.12 -1.57 -33.92
C ILE A 721 -10.10 -0.51 -34.34
N VAL A 722 -8.83 -0.88 -34.50
CA VAL A 722 -7.72 0.00 -34.89
C VAL A 722 -7.58 0.02 -36.41
N SER A 723 -7.17 1.16 -36.98
CA SER A 723 -6.96 1.29 -38.44
C SER A 723 -5.64 0.66 -38.88
N GLN A 724 -5.57 0.18 -40.12
CA GLN A 724 -4.41 -0.58 -40.61
C GLN A 724 -3.12 0.24 -40.59
N ASP A 725 -3.17 1.54 -40.92
CA ASP A 725 -2.03 2.46 -40.88
C ASP A 725 -1.42 2.62 -39.49
N VAL A 726 -2.24 2.48 -38.43
CA VAL A 726 -1.78 2.45 -37.04
C VAL A 726 -1.23 1.07 -36.66
N LEU A 727 -1.82 -0.02 -37.18
CA LEU A 727 -1.31 -1.38 -36.95
C LEU A 727 0.05 -1.60 -37.63
N ASP A 728 0.25 -1.08 -38.84
CA ASP A 728 1.50 -1.18 -39.61
C ASP A 728 2.72 -0.58 -38.87
N VAL A 729 2.48 0.29 -37.86
CA VAL A 729 3.54 0.83 -37.00
C VAL A 729 4.22 -0.26 -36.16
N PHE A 730 3.52 -1.34 -35.80
CA PHE A 730 4.11 -2.45 -35.04
C PHE A 730 5.12 -3.27 -35.86
N ASP A 731 5.04 -3.23 -37.20
CA ASP A 731 5.99 -3.90 -38.09
C ASP A 731 7.26 -3.06 -38.35
N LEU A 732 7.30 -1.82 -37.87
CA LEU A 732 8.50 -0.97 -37.92
C LEU A 732 9.50 -1.36 -36.83
N PRO A 733 10.83 -1.33 -37.11
CA PRO A 733 11.84 -1.50 -36.08
C PRO A 733 11.65 -0.49 -34.94
N PRO A 734 11.51 -0.93 -33.68
CA PRO A 734 11.23 -0.04 -32.56
C PRO A 734 12.46 0.81 -32.20
N ILE A 735 12.22 2.07 -31.87
CA ILE A 735 13.25 2.98 -31.35
C ILE A 735 13.51 2.62 -29.88
N VAL A 736 14.76 2.32 -29.54
CA VAL A 736 15.16 1.93 -28.18
C VAL A 736 15.35 3.17 -27.31
N LEU A 737 14.51 3.31 -26.29
CA LEU A 737 14.62 4.30 -25.23
C LEU A 737 15.50 3.78 -24.08
N PRO A 738 16.16 4.66 -23.30
CA PRO A 738 17.00 4.23 -22.18
C PRO A 738 16.21 3.49 -21.10
N ALA A 739 16.82 2.54 -20.38
CA ALA A 739 16.15 1.70 -19.38
C ALA A 739 15.38 2.48 -18.29
N TRP A 740 15.81 3.70 -17.97
CA TRP A 740 15.22 4.60 -16.98
C TRP A 740 14.17 5.58 -17.55
N ASP A 741 13.70 5.36 -18.78
CA ASP A 741 12.70 6.22 -19.43
C ASP A 741 11.33 6.20 -18.68
N PRO A 742 10.65 7.35 -18.49
CA PRO A 742 9.38 7.42 -17.75
C PRO A 742 8.22 6.65 -18.40
N MET A 743 8.31 6.27 -19.68
CA MET A 743 7.31 5.40 -20.32
C MET A 743 7.51 3.92 -19.95
N GLY A 744 8.66 3.54 -19.39
CA GLY A 744 8.92 2.16 -18.96
C GLY A 744 8.31 1.79 -17.59
N THR A 745 7.90 2.78 -16.79
CA THR A 745 7.43 2.55 -15.42
C THR A 745 5.93 2.28 -15.34
N LEU A 746 5.54 1.38 -14.43
CA LEU A 746 4.17 1.19 -13.97
C LEU A 746 4.26 0.60 -12.56
N ALA A 747 3.50 1.11 -11.58
CA ALA A 747 3.50 0.68 -10.17
C ALA A 747 4.89 0.55 -9.52
N LYS A 748 5.56 1.71 -9.39
CA LYS A 748 6.84 1.88 -8.71
C LYS A 748 6.66 2.20 -7.22
#